data_AF-A0A9P3ZBD9-F1
#
_entry.id   AF-A0A9P3ZBD9-F1
#
_cell.length_a   1.000
_cell.length_b   1.000
_cell.length_c   1.000
_cell.angle_alpha   90.00
_cell.angle_beta   90.00
_cell.angle_gamma   90.00
#
_symmetry.space_group_name_H-M   'P 1'
#
loop_
_entity.id
_entity.type
_entity.pdbx_description
1 polymer ?
#
loop_
_entity_poly.entity_id
_entity_poly.type
_entity_poly.pdbx_seq_one_letter_code
_entity_poly.pdbx_strand_id
1 'polypeptide(L)'
;MDVEIKYCNNIDNACITLSENKLNIKFAPNGTGKSTISRAILHSVSRDAAGLNSLLPFKFRAVNPDDFQPSVTGTEQIQDVMCFDEKYVSQFTFQPDELISNSFDIFIKTEAYNQTEREIDSMVMAIRQEFSGNDELELFITHLQELSGAFKLTSKGLSKASTGMKGLAGGNKLQHIPSGLEPYQPFIQSHRNVEWIEWQTKGYENFCSLSEGCCPFCTGDSHEKAEQISKVSAEYDKAVIKNLVGIITVLDKLGEYFSEAARSRLGEITTLQGGLEKKHEDYLVTVKQQTENLLAMLLTLKTLNSFTFNDAGNIRASLASFRLDVKYFSELQSDKTLATIGRLNASLDSLISQAGLLQGQINKQRAGMQRLIQKHKKDINTFLAYAGYRYQVDISGDGEQCRLKLRHVDYTDYLSGGSQHLSYGERNAFSIVLFMYECLARKPNLIILDDPISSFDKNKKFAILEMLFRRDSSECLKNQTVLMLTHDVEPIIDTLKSVKKLFSNQVTASYLRYSTGTITELPIRESDILTFAQICKVVLESDCDDLIKLIYLRRHYEIMDNRGDVYQVLSNLFHRREEPIDTRLPLIEGTGYPMMDPESFLNGCSLITKNIFGFDYPHMLSLLNDPDKILSLYRSCTNGYEKLQVFRLLEPEADNRVIRKFVNETYHIENEFICQLDPTRFDLIPEYVIVECDRLLLNIGASNDDAELETA
;
A
#
# COMPACT_ATOMS: atom_id res chain seq x y z
N MET A 1 -11.56 14.84 18.74
CA MET A 1 -12.47 14.50 17.64
C MET A 1 -13.10 13.17 17.98
N ASP A 2 -14.43 13.08 17.90
CA ASP A 2 -15.15 11.85 18.22
C ASP A 2 -15.71 11.28 16.92
N VAL A 3 -15.47 9.99 16.69
CA VAL A 3 -15.94 9.26 15.50
C VAL A 3 -17.01 8.29 15.95
N GLU A 4 -18.20 8.42 15.37
CA GLU A 4 -19.30 7.47 15.56
C GLU A 4 -19.37 6.53 14.37
N ILE A 5 -19.45 5.22 14.63
CA ILE A 5 -19.55 4.17 13.61
C ILE A 5 -20.79 3.34 13.93
N LYS A 6 -21.70 3.24 12.96
CA LYS A 6 -22.96 2.50 13.12
C LYS A 6 -23.14 1.48 12.02
N TYR A 7 -23.65 0.32 12.40
CA TYR A 7 -24.01 -0.78 11.50
C TYR A 7 -22.89 -1.16 10.52
N CYS A 8 -21.70 -1.46 11.02
CA CYS A 8 -20.55 -1.92 10.25
C CYS A 8 -20.10 -3.32 10.74
N ASN A 9 -20.25 -4.36 9.92
CA ASN A 9 -19.92 -5.77 10.19
C ASN A 9 -20.52 -6.26 11.52
N ASN A 10 -19.68 -6.43 12.54
CA ASN A 10 -20.06 -6.86 13.87
C ASN A 10 -20.37 -5.69 14.82
N ILE A 11 -20.25 -4.45 14.36
CA ILE A 11 -20.46 -3.22 15.15
C ILE A 11 -21.82 -2.64 14.78
N ASP A 12 -22.74 -2.62 15.74
CA ASP A 12 -23.99 -1.88 15.65
C ASP A 12 -23.78 -0.41 16.00
N ASN A 13 -22.99 -0.14 17.03
CA ASN A 13 -22.66 1.22 17.47
C ASN A 13 -21.27 1.27 18.13
N ALA A 14 -20.46 2.26 17.76
CA ALA A 14 -19.20 2.55 18.40
C ALA A 14 -18.96 4.06 18.42
N CYS A 15 -18.44 4.57 19.53
CA CYS A 15 -17.94 5.94 19.61
C CYS A 15 -16.48 5.88 20.06
N ILE A 16 -15.56 6.44 19.27
CA ILE A 16 -14.13 6.48 19.56
C ILE A 16 -13.60 7.91 19.54
N THR A 17 -12.69 8.20 20.45
CA THR A 17 -12.10 9.52 20.65
C THR A 17 -10.69 9.56 20.08
N LEU A 18 -10.43 10.50 19.17
CA LEU A 18 -9.10 10.79 18.62
C LEU A 18 -8.62 12.14 19.13
N SER A 19 -7.44 12.13 19.75
CA SER A 19 -6.66 13.32 20.09
C SER A 19 -5.75 13.68 18.93
N GLU A 20 -5.87 14.90 18.44
CA GLU A 20 -5.04 15.42 17.36
C GLU A 20 -3.56 15.47 17.74
N ASN A 21 -2.68 15.26 16.75
CA ASN A 21 -1.22 15.34 16.89
C ASN A 21 -0.65 14.37 17.94
N LYS A 22 -1.34 13.26 18.18
CA LYS A 22 -0.94 12.21 19.13
C LYS A 22 -1.07 10.81 18.53
N LEU A 23 -0.33 9.87 19.11
CA LEU A 23 -0.54 8.44 18.95
C LEU A 23 -1.72 8.00 19.84
N ASN A 24 -2.82 7.63 19.22
CA ASN A 24 -4.04 7.12 19.85
C ASN A 24 -4.04 5.60 19.79
N ILE A 25 -3.62 4.94 20.86
CA ILE A 25 -3.60 3.48 20.98
C ILE A 25 -4.98 3.00 21.45
N LYS A 26 -5.62 2.16 20.63
CA LYS A 26 -6.89 1.50 20.96
C LYS A 26 -6.62 0.01 21.11
N PHE A 27 -6.69 -0.45 22.35
CA PHE A 27 -6.44 -1.83 22.74
C PHE A 27 -7.74 -2.62 22.80
N ALA A 28 -7.80 -3.75 22.10
CA ALA A 28 -8.98 -4.61 22.08
C ALA A 28 -8.64 -6.06 21.69
N PRO A 29 -9.29 -7.06 22.29
CA PRO A 29 -9.16 -8.46 21.89
C PRO A 29 -9.49 -8.67 20.41
N ASN A 30 -9.03 -9.80 19.88
CA ASN A 30 -9.39 -10.22 18.52
C ASN A 30 -10.90 -10.50 18.43
N GLY A 31 -11.51 -10.13 17.31
CA GLY A 31 -12.96 -10.21 17.11
C GLY A 31 -13.76 -8.96 17.53
N THR A 32 -13.16 -8.01 18.25
CA THR A 32 -13.85 -6.75 18.66
C THR A 32 -14.26 -5.86 17.48
N GLY A 33 -13.61 -5.98 16.33
CA GLY A 33 -13.90 -5.16 15.14
C GLY A 33 -12.87 -4.05 14.84
N LYS A 34 -11.62 -4.19 15.30
CA LYS A 34 -10.50 -3.27 15.01
C LYS A 34 -10.37 -2.94 13.52
N SER A 35 -10.21 -3.95 12.67
CA SER A 35 -10.14 -3.79 11.21
C SER A 35 -11.44 -3.27 10.59
N THR A 36 -12.59 -3.45 11.25
CA THR A 36 -13.86 -2.84 10.83
C THR A 36 -13.83 -1.34 11.09
N ILE A 37 -13.36 -0.90 12.26
CA ILE A 37 -13.18 0.52 12.60
C ILE A 37 -12.26 1.19 11.57
N SER A 38 -11.10 0.58 11.32
CA SER A 38 -10.12 1.07 10.33
C SER A 38 -10.76 1.27 8.95
N ARG A 39 -11.40 0.22 8.42
CA ARG A 39 -12.04 0.26 7.09
C ARG A 39 -13.21 1.23 7.02
N ALA A 40 -14.03 1.31 8.06
CA ALA A 40 -15.17 2.24 8.10
C ALA A 40 -14.70 3.69 8.00
N ILE A 41 -13.66 4.06 8.78
CA ILE A 41 -13.05 5.40 8.70
C ILE A 41 -12.43 5.64 7.31
N LEU A 42 -11.68 4.67 6.78
CA LEU A 42 -11.05 4.76 5.47
C LEU A 42 -12.09 5.02 4.36
N HIS A 43 -13.13 4.19 4.27
CA HIS A 43 -14.18 4.35 3.25
C HIS A 43 -14.98 5.65 3.43
N SER A 44 -15.22 6.08 4.67
CA SER A 44 -15.89 7.36 4.96
C SER A 44 -15.07 8.56 4.44
N VAL A 45 -13.80 8.65 4.81
CA VAL A 45 -12.90 9.75 4.42
C VAL A 45 -12.66 9.76 2.92
N SER A 46 -12.44 8.60 2.31
CA SER A 46 -12.27 8.47 0.85
C SER A 46 -13.57 8.63 0.06
N ARG A 47 -14.72 8.81 0.71
CA ARG A 47 -16.06 8.92 0.11
C ARG A 47 -16.42 7.70 -0.76
N ASP A 48 -15.94 6.52 -0.36
CA ASP A 48 -16.19 5.25 -1.03
C ASP A 48 -17.49 4.62 -0.51
N ALA A 49 -18.61 5.06 -1.07
CA ALA A 49 -19.94 4.56 -0.68
C ALA A 49 -20.07 3.04 -0.92
N ALA A 50 -19.46 2.49 -1.97
CA ALA A 50 -19.52 1.06 -2.25
C ALA A 50 -18.73 0.25 -1.21
N GLY A 51 -17.54 0.72 -0.84
CA GLY A 51 -16.74 0.13 0.23
C GLY A 51 -17.44 0.19 1.58
N LEU A 52 -18.06 1.33 1.92
CA LEU A 52 -18.81 1.47 3.17
C LEU A 52 -20.04 0.54 3.20
N ASN A 53 -20.81 0.46 2.12
CA ASN A 53 -21.96 -0.45 1.99
C ASN A 53 -21.54 -1.93 2.07
N SER A 54 -20.31 -2.27 1.64
CA SER A 54 -19.78 -3.64 1.77
C SER A 54 -19.63 -4.10 3.22
N LEU A 55 -19.56 -3.15 4.16
CA LEU A 55 -19.51 -3.39 5.60
C LEU A 55 -20.91 -3.63 6.20
N LEU A 56 -21.98 -3.80 5.42
CA LEU A 56 -23.29 -4.11 5.99
C LEU A 56 -23.24 -5.37 6.90
N PRO A 57 -23.72 -5.28 8.16
CA PRO A 57 -23.76 -6.39 9.09
C PRO A 57 -24.43 -7.61 8.50
N PHE A 58 -23.84 -8.77 8.73
CA PHE A 58 -24.33 -10.02 8.14
C PHE A 58 -25.80 -10.30 8.50
N LYS A 59 -26.24 -9.90 9.71
CA LYS A 59 -27.64 -10.03 10.15
C LYS A 59 -28.65 -9.27 9.30
N PHE A 60 -28.23 -8.25 8.55
CA PHE A 60 -29.09 -7.45 7.66
C PHE A 60 -28.95 -7.82 6.18
N ARG A 61 -28.08 -8.77 5.80
CA ARG A 61 -27.87 -9.11 4.38
C ARG A 61 -29.00 -9.91 3.74
N ALA A 62 -29.70 -10.72 4.53
CA ALA A 62 -30.83 -11.53 4.03
C ALA A 62 -32.18 -10.81 4.18
N VAL A 63 -32.38 -10.12 5.31
CA VAL A 63 -33.60 -9.37 5.62
C VAL A 63 -33.19 -8.07 6.33
N ASN A 64 -33.56 -6.93 5.78
CA ASN A 64 -33.29 -5.60 6.34
C ASN A 64 -34.59 -4.78 6.39
N PRO A 65 -35.48 -5.06 7.36
CA PRO A 65 -36.83 -4.49 7.36
C PRO A 65 -36.84 -2.98 7.63
N ASP A 66 -35.86 -2.49 8.40
CA ASP A 66 -35.72 -1.08 8.79
C ASP A 66 -34.71 -0.31 7.91
N ASP A 67 -34.23 -0.94 6.83
CA ASP A 67 -33.24 -0.38 5.89
C ASP A 67 -31.99 0.21 6.58
N PHE A 68 -31.43 -0.53 7.55
CA PHE A 68 -30.20 -0.12 8.22
C PHE A 68 -29.04 -0.03 7.22
N GLN A 69 -28.29 1.06 7.27
CA GLN A 69 -27.14 1.31 6.41
C GLN A 69 -25.88 1.58 7.26
N PRO A 70 -24.70 1.08 6.84
CA PRO A 70 -23.43 1.44 7.46
C PRO A 70 -23.21 2.95 7.41
N SER A 71 -22.81 3.55 8.51
CA SER A 71 -22.56 4.99 8.58
C SER A 71 -21.41 5.33 9.51
N VAL A 72 -20.69 6.39 9.17
CA VAL A 72 -19.61 6.96 9.98
C VAL A 72 -19.79 8.47 10.00
N THR A 73 -19.78 9.06 11.20
CA THR A 73 -19.84 10.51 11.42
C THR A 73 -18.66 10.97 12.26
N GLY A 74 -18.36 12.27 12.23
CA GLY A 74 -17.24 12.87 12.94
C GLY A 74 -15.93 12.87 12.13
N THR A 75 -15.93 12.31 10.92
CA THR A 75 -14.77 12.29 10.00
C THR A 75 -14.77 13.43 8.98
N GLU A 76 -15.69 14.40 9.09
CA GLU A 76 -15.93 15.42 8.07
C GLU A 76 -14.75 16.39 7.89
N GLN A 77 -13.91 16.55 8.92
CA GLN A 77 -12.73 17.42 8.89
C GLN A 77 -11.45 16.71 8.41
N ILE A 78 -11.50 15.39 8.22
CA ILE A 78 -10.36 14.61 7.71
C ILE A 78 -10.45 14.62 6.18
N GLN A 79 -9.44 15.16 5.50
CA GLN A 79 -9.39 15.22 4.04
C GLN A 79 -8.69 14.00 3.44
N ASP A 80 -7.64 13.52 4.10
CA ASP A 80 -6.84 12.39 3.65
C ASP A 80 -6.48 11.45 4.81
N VAL A 81 -6.49 10.15 4.52
CA VAL A 81 -6.18 9.08 5.47
C VAL A 81 -5.32 8.02 4.80
N MET A 82 -4.28 7.58 5.52
CA MET A 82 -3.47 6.44 5.12
C MET A 82 -3.63 5.30 6.13
N CYS A 83 -3.78 4.08 5.64
CA CYS A 83 -3.96 2.90 6.48
C CYS A 83 -2.87 1.87 6.21
N PHE A 84 -2.19 1.44 7.27
CA PHE A 84 -1.34 0.26 7.27
C PHE A 84 -2.16 -0.95 7.69
N ASP A 85 -2.40 -1.86 6.75
CA ASP A 85 -3.11 -3.12 6.91
C ASP A 85 -2.47 -4.24 6.07
N GLU A 86 -3.06 -5.44 6.09
CA GLU A 86 -2.58 -6.57 5.28
C GLU A 86 -2.62 -6.30 3.77
N LYS A 87 -3.57 -5.46 3.30
CA LYS A 87 -3.67 -5.06 1.90
C LYS A 87 -2.48 -4.20 1.50
N TYR A 88 -2.07 -3.26 2.34
CA TYR A 88 -0.86 -2.45 2.10
C TYR A 88 0.39 -3.33 2.01
N VAL A 89 0.58 -4.25 2.96
CA VAL A 89 1.74 -5.17 2.99
C VAL A 89 1.77 -6.08 1.75
N SER A 90 0.63 -6.50 1.22
CA SER A 90 0.55 -7.41 0.09
C SER A 90 0.67 -6.73 -1.28
N GLN A 91 0.20 -5.49 -1.41
CA GLN A 91 0.13 -4.79 -2.70
C GLN A 91 1.31 -3.84 -2.94
N PHE A 92 1.79 -3.18 -1.88
CA PHE A 92 2.61 -1.98 -2.03
C PHE A 92 4.11 -2.23 -1.84
N THR A 93 4.48 -3.34 -1.20
CA THR A 93 5.88 -3.66 -0.92
C THR A 93 6.38 -4.85 -1.74
N PHE A 94 7.62 -4.76 -2.23
CA PHE A 94 8.39 -5.81 -2.92
C PHE A 94 8.01 -6.09 -4.38
N GLN A 95 7.94 -5.03 -5.21
CA GLN A 95 7.93 -5.17 -6.66
C GLN A 95 9.23 -5.87 -7.15
N PRO A 96 9.24 -6.50 -8.33
CA PRO A 96 10.39 -7.28 -8.81
C PRO A 96 11.72 -6.51 -8.78
N ASP A 97 11.69 -5.21 -9.09
CA ASP A 97 12.89 -4.36 -9.21
C ASP A 97 13.00 -3.26 -8.15
N GLU A 98 12.05 -3.14 -7.23
CA GLU A 98 11.95 -2.03 -6.26
C GLU A 98 11.13 -2.42 -5.02
N LEU A 99 11.55 -1.99 -3.84
CA LEU A 99 10.87 -2.30 -2.58
C LEU A 99 9.52 -1.61 -2.41
N ILE A 100 9.35 -0.41 -2.97
CA ILE A 100 8.15 0.41 -2.87
C ILE A 100 7.99 1.18 -4.17
N SER A 101 6.78 1.24 -4.72
CA SER A 101 6.56 2.07 -5.92
C SER A 101 6.83 3.54 -5.62
N ASN A 102 7.44 4.24 -6.56
CA ASN A 102 7.75 5.67 -6.47
C ASN A 102 8.76 6.00 -5.33
N SER A 103 9.83 5.21 -5.16
CA SER A 103 10.86 5.51 -4.15
C SER A 103 11.43 6.92 -4.30
N PHE A 104 11.57 7.40 -5.54
CA PHE A 104 12.05 8.76 -5.79
C PHE A 104 11.16 9.82 -5.13
N ASP A 105 9.84 9.74 -5.33
CA ASP A 105 8.90 10.71 -4.75
C ASP A 105 8.90 10.64 -3.21
N ILE A 106 9.03 9.44 -2.66
CA ILE A 106 8.95 9.20 -1.21
C ILE A 106 10.23 9.64 -0.49
N PHE A 107 11.40 9.32 -1.04
CA PHE A 107 12.69 9.53 -0.36
C PHE A 107 13.44 10.78 -0.81
N ILE A 108 13.17 11.30 -2.02
CA ILE A 108 13.97 12.37 -2.63
C ILE A 108 13.18 13.66 -2.82
N LYS A 109 11.91 13.58 -3.25
CA LYS A 109 11.08 14.72 -3.68
C LYS A 109 10.50 15.54 -2.52
N THR A 110 11.41 16.04 -1.69
CA THR A 110 11.13 16.97 -0.60
C THR A 110 10.74 18.35 -1.12
N GLU A 111 10.15 19.21 -0.28
CA GLU A 111 9.85 20.60 -0.68
C GLU A 111 11.12 21.37 -1.10
N ALA A 112 12.25 21.10 -0.44
CA ALA A 112 13.54 21.68 -0.82
C ALA A 112 13.99 21.22 -2.21
N TYR A 113 13.78 19.94 -2.54
CA TYR A 113 14.02 19.42 -3.89
C TYR A 113 13.13 20.12 -4.92
N ASN A 114 11.82 20.17 -4.67
CA ASN A 114 10.84 20.82 -5.56
C ASN A 114 11.18 22.29 -5.79
N GLN A 115 11.64 22.99 -4.75
CA GLN A 115 12.06 24.38 -4.86
C GLN A 115 13.27 24.54 -5.79
N THR A 116 14.31 23.71 -5.61
CA THR A 116 15.48 23.73 -6.51
C THR A 116 15.13 23.31 -7.94
N GLU A 117 14.18 22.38 -8.11
CA GLU A 117 13.66 21.96 -9.41
C GLU A 117 12.94 23.10 -10.12
N ARG A 118 12.03 23.83 -9.42
CA ARG A 118 11.37 25.03 -9.95
C ARG A 118 12.38 26.10 -10.38
N GLU A 119 13.44 26.30 -9.59
CA GLU A 119 14.51 27.25 -9.95
C GLU A 119 15.25 26.83 -11.22
N ILE A 120 15.59 25.55 -11.36
CA ILE A 120 16.21 25.01 -12.59
C ILE A 120 15.26 25.14 -13.78
N ASP A 121 14.00 24.73 -13.61
CA ASP A 121 12.96 24.83 -14.62
C ASP A 121 12.77 26.27 -15.09
N SER A 122 12.78 27.25 -14.18
CA SER A 122 12.67 28.68 -14.53
C SER A 122 13.80 29.17 -15.44
N MET A 123 15.00 28.63 -15.29
CA MET A 123 16.16 28.98 -16.13
C MET A 123 16.06 28.35 -17.52
N VAL A 124 15.61 27.09 -17.61
CA VAL A 124 15.45 26.40 -18.90
C VAL A 124 14.12 26.73 -19.60
N MET A 125 13.20 27.40 -18.90
CA MET A 125 11.85 27.71 -19.39
C MET A 125 11.88 28.49 -20.69
N ALA A 126 12.83 29.42 -20.87
CA ALA A 126 12.95 30.19 -22.10
C ALA A 126 13.15 29.30 -23.34
N ILE A 127 13.98 28.26 -23.24
CA ILE A 127 14.17 27.30 -24.35
C ILE A 127 12.93 26.44 -24.53
N ARG A 128 12.30 25.96 -23.45
CA ARG A 128 11.07 25.16 -23.55
C ARG A 128 9.90 25.96 -24.14
N GLN A 129 9.81 27.26 -23.86
CA GLN A 129 8.78 28.15 -24.40
C GLN A 129 8.87 28.33 -25.91
N GLU A 130 10.07 28.26 -26.49
CA GLU A 130 10.23 28.24 -27.95
C GLU A 130 9.54 27.03 -28.59
N PHE A 131 9.32 25.93 -27.84
CA PHE A 131 8.53 24.79 -28.28
C PHE A 131 7.05 24.93 -27.91
N SER A 132 6.73 25.24 -26.66
CA SER A 132 5.33 25.24 -26.17
C SER A 132 4.47 26.38 -26.73
N GLY A 133 5.08 27.48 -27.20
CA GLY A 133 4.38 28.62 -27.79
C GLY A 133 4.46 28.69 -29.31
N ASN A 134 4.97 27.64 -29.97
CA ASN A 134 5.26 27.66 -31.40
C ASN A 134 4.68 26.43 -32.10
N ASP A 135 3.41 26.53 -32.49
CA ASP A 135 2.68 25.48 -33.21
C ASP A 135 3.41 25.06 -34.51
N GLU A 136 4.11 26.00 -35.15
CA GLU A 136 4.89 25.72 -36.37
C GLU A 136 6.11 24.83 -36.08
N LEU A 137 6.79 25.02 -34.94
CA LEU A 137 7.90 24.17 -34.52
C LEU A 137 7.43 22.77 -34.10
N GLU A 138 6.30 22.67 -33.40
CA GLU A 138 5.71 21.37 -33.06
C GLU A 138 5.27 20.59 -34.30
N LEU A 139 4.66 21.30 -35.26
CA LEU A 139 4.29 20.73 -36.54
C LEU A 139 5.53 20.28 -37.33
N PHE A 140 6.61 21.06 -37.31
CA PHE A 140 7.88 20.68 -37.92
C PHE A 140 8.46 19.40 -37.30
N ILE A 141 8.52 19.29 -35.98
CA ILE A 141 8.98 18.09 -35.27
C ILE A 141 8.10 16.87 -35.62
N THR A 142 6.78 17.06 -35.64
CA THR A 142 5.82 16.01 -36.00
C THR A 142 6.08 15.49 -37.41
N HIS A 143 6.27 16.39 -38.38
CA HIS A 143 6.54 15.99 -39.75
C HIS A 143 7.93 15.35 -39.93
N LEU A 144 8.96 15.78 -39.18
CA LEU A 144 10.26 15.09 -39.14
C LEU A 144 10.13 13.66 -38.57
N GLN A 145 9.29 13.46 -37.54
CA GLN A 145 8.98 12.14 -36.99
C GLN A 145 8.26 11.26 -38.00
N GLU A 146 7.27 11.80 -38.71
CA GLU A 146 6.55 11.11 -39.80
C GLU A 146 7.52 10.66 -40.89
N LEU A 147 8.40 11.57 -41.35
CA LEU A 147 9.41 11.27 -42.38
C LEU A 147 10.42 10.22 -41.90
N SER A 148 10.94 10.38 -40.69
CA SER A 148 11.88 9.42 -40.10
C SER A 148 11.24 8.04 -39.95
N GLY A 149 10.00 7.98 -39.46
CA GLY A 149 9.25 6.73 -39.29
C GLY A 149 8.89 6.04 -40.60
N ALA A 150 8.72 6.79 -41.69
CA ALA A 150 8.42 6.26 -43.01
C ALA A 150 9.55 5.37 -43.57
N PHE A 151 10.79 5.60 -43.16
CA PHE A 151 11.97 4.87 -43.62
C PHE A 151 12.65 4.17 -42.43
N LYS A 152 12.89 2.85 -42.49
CA LYS A 152 13.61 2.13 -41.43
C LYS A 152 14.97 1.67 -41.94
N LEU A 153 16.03 1.84 -41.15
CA LEU A 153 17.37 1.37 -41.49
C LEU A 153 17.60 -0.07 -41.00
N THR A 154 18.45 -0.80 -41.72
CA THR A 154 18.96 -2.14 -41.42
C THR A 154 20.45 -2.18 -41.69
N SER A 155 21.13 -3.27 -41.31
CA SER A 155 22.56 -3.48 -41.62
C SER A 155 22.90 -3.47 -43.11
N LYS A 156 21.90 -3.57 -44.00
CA LYS A 156 22.06 -3.53 -45.47
C LYS A 156 21.53 -2.23 -46.12
N GLY A 157 21.14 -1.21 -45.32
CA GLY A 157 20.54 0.03 -45.82
C GLY A 157 19.04 0.12 -45.52
N LEU A 158 18.25 0.75 -46.39
CA LEU A 158 16.80 0.92 -46.20
C LEU A 158 16.05 -0.41 -46.20
N SER A 159 15.19 -0.60 -45.19
CA SER A 159 14.30 -1.76 -45.10
C SER A 159 13.21 -1.69 -46.17
N LYS A 160 13.14 -2.70 -47.04
CA LYS A 160 12.04 -2.88 -48.01
C LYS A 160 10.67 -2.99 -47.34
N ALA A 161 10.63 -3.31 -46.03
CA ALA A 161 9.38 -3.40 -45.28
C ALA A 161 8.83 -2.03 -44.82
N SER A 162 9.65 -0.97 -44.89
CA SER A 162 9.25 0.38 -44.47
C SER A 162 8.20 0.98 -45.41
N THR A 163 7.32 1.84 -44.88
CA THR A 163 6.18 2.38 -45.63
C THR A 163 6.65 3.23 -46.81
N GLY A 164 7.66 4.09 -46.61
CA GLY A 164 8.27 4.89 -47.67
C GLY A 164 8.88 4.03 -48.79
N MET A 165 9.61 2.95 -48.45
CA MET A 165 10.14 2.02 -49.45
C MET A 165 9.03 1.29 -50.21
N LYS A 166 8.00 0.81 -49.51
CA LYS A 166 6.85 0.14 -50.16
C LYS A 166 6.11 1.07 -51.12
N GLY A 167 5.97 2.35 -50.75
CA GLY A 167 5.31 3.34 -51.59
C GLY A 167 6.11 3.70 -52.86
N LEU A 168 7.44 3.83 -52.73
CA LEU A 168 8.30 4.31 -53.82
C LEU A 168 8.88 3.19 -54.72
N ALA A 169 8.91 1.93 -54.25
CA ALA A 169 9.57 0.83 -54.97
C ALA A 169 8.98 0.54 -56.36
N GLY A 170 7.67 0.74 -56.55
CA GLY A 170 6.96 0.44 -57.80
C GLY A 170 6.82 1.64 -58.77
N GLY A 171 7.41 2.79 -58.43
CA GLY A 171 7.23 4.03 -59.18
C GLY A 171 5.88 4.72 -58.93
N ASN A 172 5.76 5.96 -59.41
CA ASN A 172 4.56 6.76 -59.25
C ASN A 172 3.54 6.45 -60.34
N LYS A 173 2.79 5.36 -60.14
CA LYS A 173 1.69 4.95 -61.02
C LYS A 173 0.47 5.90 -60.98
N LEU A 174 0.44 6.89 -60.09
CA LEU A 174 -0.61 7.92 -60.09
C LEU A 174 -0.35 8.96 -61.18
N GLN A 175 0.92 9.32 -61.40
CA GLN A 175 1.32 10.20 -62.50
C GLN A 175 1.50 9.42 -63.81
N HIS A 176 2.16 8.26 -63.74
CA HIS A 176 2.44 7.41 -64.91
C HIS A 176 1.44 6.28 -65.00
N ILE A 177 0.24 6.57 -65.51
CA ILE A 177 -0.85 5.60 -65.62
C ILE A 177 -0.44 4.44 -66.56
N PRO A 178 -0.54 3.17 -66.13
CA PRO A 178 -0.23 2.03 -66.98
C PRO A 178 -1.08 1.99 -68.26
N SER A 179 -0.46 1.56 -69.36
CA SER A 179 -1.14 1.53 -70.65
C SER A 179 -2.43 0.71 -70.62
N GLY A 180 -3.50 1.25 -71.17
CA GLY A 180 -4.84 0.66 -71.16
C GLY A 180 -5.68 1.07 -69.95
N LEU A 181 -5.17 1.84 -68.99
CA LEU A 181 -5.94 2.36 -67.85
C LEU A 181 -6.21 3.87 -67.94
N GLU A 182 -5.88 4.51 -69.06
CA GLU A 182 -6.05 5.96 -69.30
C GLU A 182 -7.48 6.46 -69.04
N PRO A 183 -8.57 5.72 -69.37
CA PRO A 183 -9.93 6.16 -69.06
C PRO A 183 -10.23 6.31 -67.56
N TYR A 184 -9.46 5.65 -66.68
CA TYR A 184 -9.61 5.76 -65.23
C TYR A 184 -8.82 6.94 -64.61
N GLN A 185 -8.10 7.71 -65.43
CA GLN A 185 -7.30 8.85 -64.98
C GLN A 185 -8.02 9.78 -63.98
N PRO A 186 -9.29 10.20 -64.21
CA PRO A 186 -9.97 11.10 -63.27
C PRO A 186 -10.09 10.54 -61.86
N PHE A 187 -10.14 9.21 -61.72
CA PHE A 187 -10.27 8.54 -60.42
C PHE A 187 -8.90 8.24 -59.80
N ILE A 188 -7.94 7.76 -60.62
CA ILE A 188 -6.57 7.45 -60.21
C ILE A 188 -5.86 8.71 -59.68
N GLN A 189 -6.06 9.87 -60.34
CA GLN A 189 -5.44 11.14 -59.95
C GLN A 189 -6.31 11.97 -58.99
N SER A 190 -7.46 11.45 -58.55
CA SER A 190 -8.32 12.15 -57.59
C SER A 190 -7.72 12.18 -56.18
N HIS A 191 -8.17 13.13 -55.35
CA HIS A 191 -7.85 13.15 -53.92
C HIS A 191 -8.41 11.94 -53.15
N ARG A 192 -9.37 11.20 -53.73
CA ARG A 192 -9.96 9.97 -53.17
C ARG A 192 -9.42 8.70 -53.83
N ASN A 193 -8.24 8.78 -54.46
CA ASN A 193 -7.65 7.66 -55.21
C ASN A 193 -7.53 6.36 -54.39
N VAL A 194 -7.07 6.40 -53.13
CA VAL A 194 -6.95 5.22 -52.26
C VAL A 194 -8.31 4.57 -52.02
N GLU A 195 -9.34 5.37 -51.74
CA GLU A 195 -10.70 4.88 -51.49
C GLU A 195 -11.32 4.31 -52.76
N TRP A 196 -11.08 4.95 -53.90
CA TRP A 196 -11.57 4.47 -55.19
C TRP A 196 -10.91 3.16 -55.61
N ILE A 197 -9.58 3.03 -55.44
CA ILE A 197 -8.86 1.78 -55.72
C ILE A 197 -9.40 0.66 -54.82
N GLU A 198 -9.58 0.93 -53.52
CA GLU A 198 -10.18 -0.07 -52.62
C GLU A 198 -11.57 -0.51 -53.06
N TRP A 199 -12.42 0.44 -53.43
CA TRP A 199 -13.77 0.17 -53.91
C TRP A 199 -13.75 -0.64 -55.21
N GLN A 200 -12.88 -0.28 -56.16
CA GLN A 200 -12.74 -0.98 -57.43
C GLN A 200 -12.22 -2.39 -57.24
N THR A 201 -11.13 -2.57 -56.48
CA THR A 201 -10.53 -3.89 -56.22
C THR A 201 -11.53 -4.81 -55.52
N LYS A 202 -12.16 -4.35 -54.44
CA LYS A 202 -13.16 -5.15 -53.71
C LYS A 202 -14.42 -5.42 -54.54
N GLY A 203 -14.84 -4.45 -55.35
CA GLY A 203 -16.01 -4.58 -56.21
C GLY A 203 -15.78 -5.62 -57.33
N TYR A 204 -14.56 -5.65 -57.88
CA TYR A 204 -14.17 -6.64 -58.87
C TYR A 204 -14.00 -8.02 -58.23
N GLU A 205 -13.14 -8.15 -57.23
CA GLU A 205 -12.77 -9.44 -56.62
C GLU A 205 -13.96 -10.19 -56.00
N ASN A 206 -14.87 -9.47 -55.31
CA ASN A 206 -15.96 -10.12 -54.58
C ASN A 206 -17.21 -10.38 -55.43
N PHE A 207 -17.40 -9.65 -56.54
CA PHE A 207 -18.69 -9.64 -57.24
C PHE A 207 -18.62 -9.99 -58.73
N CYS A 208 -17.46 -9.90 -59.40
CA CYS A 208 -17.37 -10.22 -60.83
C CYS A 208 -17.66 -11.68 -61.17
N SER A 209 -17.46 -12.62 -60.24
CA SER A 209 -17.73 -14.05 -60.45
C SER A 209 -19.20 -14.44 -60.25
N LEU A 210 -20.04 -13.52 -59.75
CA LEU A 210 -21.44 -13.83 -59.40
C LEU A 210 -22.39 -13.80 -60.62
N SER A 211 -22.02 -13.10 -61.70
CA SER A 211 -22.82 -13.02 -62.93
C SER A 211 -21.91 -12.80 -64.13
N GLU A 212 -21.90 -13.77 -65.06
CA GLU A 212 -21.11 -13.69 -66.29
C GLU A 212 -21.62 -12.54 -67.19
N GLY A 213 -20.69 -11.77 -67.77
CA GLY A 213 -21.00 -10.66 -68.69
C GLY A 213 -21.63 -9.41 -68.06
N CYS A 214 -21.88 -9.38 -66.74
CA CYS A 214 -22.47 -8.23 -66.06
C CYS A 214 -21.44 -7.48 -65.21
N CYS A 215 -21.27 -6.18 -65.44
CA CYS A 215 -20.35 -5.34 -64.68
C CYS A 215 -20.88 -5.07 -63.25
N PRO A 216 -20.14 -5.39 -62.17
CA PRO A 216 -20.62 -5.19 -60.80
C PRO A 216 -20.75 -3.72 -60.39
N PHE A 217 -20.23 -2.79 -61.20
CA PHE A 217 -20.24 -1.36 -60.90
C PHE A 217 -21.37 -0.58 -61.57
N CYS A 218 -21.83 -1.03 -62.75
CA CYS A 218 -22.81 -0.29 -63.55
C CYS A 218 -23.91 -1.17 -64.17
N THR A 219 -23.90 -2.49 -63.95
CA THR A 219 -24.85 -3.47 -64.51
C THR A 219 -24.87 -3.58 -66.04
N GLY A 220 -23.96 -2.92 -66.74
CA GLY A 220 -23.78 -3.02 -68.20
C GLY A 220 -22.94 -4.23 -68.61
N ASP A 221 -22.88 -4.48 -69.92
CA ASP A 221 -22.04 -5.53 -70.51
C ASP A 221 -20.55 -5.29 -70.20
N SER A 222 -19.91 -6.29 -69.58
CA SER A 222 -18.51 -6.23 -69.19
C SER A 222 -17.55 -6.89 -70.17
N HIS A 223 -18.02 -7.61 -71.20
CA HIS A 223 -17.14 -8.44 -72.05
C HIS A 223 -15.99 -7.66 -72.71
N GLU A 224 -16.26 -6.48 -73.28
CA GLU A 224 -15.23 -5.64 -73.92
C GLU A 224 -14.27 -4.97 -72.92
N LYS A 225 -14.67 -4.80 -71.67
CA LYS A 225 -13.92 -4.06 -70.63
C LYS A 225 -13.43 -4.92 -69.48
N ALA A 226 -13.72 -6.22 -69.48
CA ALA A 226 -13.41 -7.14 -68.39
C ALA A 226 -11.91 -7.16 -68.09
N GLU A 227 -11.09 -7.19 -69.13
CA GLU A 227 -9.63 -7.11 -69.01
C GLU A 227 -9.18 -5.75 -68.46
N GLN A 228 -9.79 -4.65 -68.89
CA GLN A 228 -9.46 -3.31 -68.42
C GLN A 228 -9.82 -3.12 -66.93
N ILE A 229 -10.95 -3.68 -66.50
CA ILE A 229 -11.42 -3.63 -65.11
C ILE A 229 -10.52 -4.50 -64.21
N SER A 230 -10.19 -5.71 -64.64
CA SER A 230 -9.32 -6.62 -63.86
C SER A 230 -7.89 -6.07 -63.73
N LYS A 231 -7.41 -5.39 -64.77
CA LYS A 231 -6.08 -4.78 -64.83
C LYS A 231 -5.88 -3.68 -63.79
N VAL A 232 -6.93 -2.96 -63.37
CA VAL A 232 -6.83 -1.97 -62.28
C VAL A 232 -6.39 -2.66 -60.98
N SER A 233 -7.06 -3.76 -60.61
CA SER A 233 -6.75 -4.52 -59.39
C SER A 233 -5.39 -5.23 -59.47
N ALA A 234 -4.93 -5.58 -60.67
CA ALA A 234 -3.61 -6.17 -60.89
C ALA A 234 -2.47 -5.13 -60.78
N GLU A 235 -2.70 -3.90 -61.23
CA GLU A 235 -1.66 -2.86 -61.30
C GLU A 235 -1.57 -1.98 -60.03
N TYR A 236 -2.69 -1.79 -59.34
CA TYR A 236 -2.81 -0.89 -58.18
C TYR A 236 -3.13 -1.66 -56.89
N ASP A 237 -2.20 -1.59 -55.93
CA ASP A 237 -2.41 -2.07 -54.57
C ASP A 237 -2.75 -0.90 -53.62
N LYS A 238 -3.84 -1.04 -52.85
CA LYS A 238 -4.31 -0.02 -51.91
C LYS A 238 -3.22 0.41 -50.92
N ALA A 239 -2.48 -0.55 -50.34
CA ALA A 239 -1.49 -0.26 -49.32
C ALA A 239 -0.28 0.46 -49.90
N VAL A 240 0.16 0.07 -51.10
CA VAL A 240 1.24 0.74 -51.85
C VAL A 240 0.86 2.18 -52.18
N ILE A 241 -0.33 2.42 -52.74
CA ILE A 241 -0.78 3.78 -53.07
C ILE A 241 -0.99 4.64 -51.83
N LYS A 242 -1.58 4.08 -50.76
CA LYS A 242 -1.70 4.78 -49.48
C LYS A 242 -0.33 5.21 -48.94
N ASN A 243 0.67 4.34 -49.03
CA ASN A 243 2.03 4.65 -48.60
C ASN A 243 2.69 5.72 -49.50
N LEU A 244 2.49 5.66 -50.81
CA LEU A 244 3.00 6.64 -51.77
C LEU A 244 2.40 8.04 -51.53
N VAL A 245 1.06 8.13 -51.39
CA VAL A 245 0.39 9.38 -51.07
C VAL A 245 0.85 9.91 -49.71
N GLY A 246 1.00 9.02 -48.72
CA GLY A 246 1.50 9.37 -47.40
C GLY A 246 2.90 9.99 -47.46
N ILE A 247 3.86 9.39 -48.17
CA ILE A 247 5.21 9.95 -48.25
C ILE A 247 5.25 11.28 -49.00
N ILE A 248 4.51 11.41 -50.11
CA ILE A 248 4.40 12.67 -50.85
C ILE A 248 3.86 13.78 -49.94
N THR A 249 2.79 13.49 -49.20
CA THR A 249 2.17 14.45 -48.28
C THR A 249 3.16 14.93 -47.21
N VAL A 250 3.95 14.03 -46.62
CA VAL A 250 4.97 14.38 -45.62
C VAL A 250 6.09 15.24 -46.23
N LEU A 251 6.54 14.89 -47.43
CA LEU A 251 7.56 15.66 -48.15
C LEU A 251 7.07 17.07 -48.52
N ASP A 252 5.82 17.21 -48.95
CA ASP A 252 5.20 18.50 -49.26
C ASP A 252 5.10 19.38 -48.00
N LYS A 253 4.63 18.80 -46.89
CA LYS A 253 4.57 19.46 -45.58
C LYS A 253 5.93 19.94 -45.06
N LEU A 254 7.00 19.19 -45.36
CA LEU A 254 8.39 19.58 -45.04
C LEU A 254 9.05 20.40 -46.14
N GLY A 255 8.37 20.66 -47.27
CA GLY A 255 8.97 21.21 -48.48
C GLY A 255 9.67 22.55 -48.27
N GLU A 256 9.15 23.41 -47.40
CA GLU A 256 9.77 24.70 -47.07
C GLU A 256 11.00 24.58 -46.16
N TYR A 257 11.21 23.43 -45.52
CA TYR A 257 12.34 23.15 -44.64
C TYR A 257 13.52 22.51 -45.39
N PHE A 258 13.28 21.87 -46.53
CA PHE A 258 14.35 21.33 -47.39
C PHE A 258 15.07 22.42 -48.19
N SER A 259 16.36 22.21 -48.45
CA SER A 259 17.09 23.04 -49.42
C SER A 259 16.48 22.89 -50.82
N GLU A 260 16.62 23.90 -51.69
CA GLU A 260 16.05 23.85 -53.05
C GLU A 260 16.52 22.62 -53.84
N ALA A 261 17.80 22.28 -53.70
CA ALA A 261 18.38 21.09 -54.32
C ALA A 261 17.75 19.79 -53.78
N ALA A 262 17.53 19.71 -52.47
CA ALA A 262 16.91 18.55 -51.86
C ALA A 262 15.45 18.40 -52.25
N ARG A 263 14.70 19.52 -52.26
CA ARG A 263 13.31 19.56 -52.69
C ARG A 263 13.16 19.11 -54.15
N SER A 264 14.06 19.55 -55.03
CA SER A 264 14.08 19.10 -56.43
C SER A 264 14.33 17.60 -56.54
N ARG A 265 15.39 17.08 -55.88
CA ARG A 265 15.75 15.65 -55.92
C ARG A 265 14.66 14.76 -55.32
N LEU A 266 14.08 15.15 -54.19
CA LEU A 266 12.98 14.43 -53.56
C LEU A 266 11.74 14.46 -54.44
N GLY A 267 11.46 15.60 -55.09
CA GLY A 267 10.43 15.73 -56.12
C GLY A 267 10.63 14.73 -57.26
N GLU A 268 11.83 14.70 -57.86
CA GLU A 268 12.19 13.73 -58.91
C GLU A 268 12.00 12.28 -58.45
N ILE A 269 12.44 11.93 -57.24
CA ILE A 269 12.27 10.58 -56.68
C ILE A 269 10.79 10.20 -56.57
N THR A 270 9.94 11.13 -56.15
CA THR A 270 8.49 10.88 -56.02
C THR A 270 7.76 10.77 -57.35
N THR A 271 8.39 11.11 -58.48
CA THR A 271 7.77 11.08 -59.82
C THR A 271 8.37 10.02 -60.74
N LEU A 272 9.26 9.14 -60.23
CA LEU A 272 9.89 8.08 -61.04
C LEU A 272 8.88 7.08 -61.60
N GLN A 273 8.98 6.75 -62.88
CA GLN A 273 8.13 5.74 -63.53
C GLN A 273 8.50 4.30 -63.13
N GLY A 274 9.80 3.99 -63.05
CA GLY A 274 10.33 2.64 -62.83
C GLY A 274 10.66 2.28 -61.38
N GLY A 275 10.31 3.14 -60.41
CA GLY A 275 10.68 2.95 -59.01
C GLY A 275 12.11 3.36 -58.66
N LEU A 276 12.57 2.97 -57.47
CA LEU A 276 13.87 3.40 -56.93
C LEU A 276 15.04 2.60 -57.51
N GLU A 277 16.12 3.31 -57.86
CA GLU A 277 17.43 2.75 -58.16
C GLU A 277 18.35 2.92 -56.94
N LYS A 278 19.49 2.24 -56.94
CA LYS A 278 20.45 2.28 -55.83
C LYS A 278 20.88 3.70 -55.44
N LYS A 279 21.11 4.57 -56.43
CA LYS A 279 21.47 5.99 -56.20
C LYS A 279 20.37 6.77 -55.48
N HIS A 280 19.09 6.44 -55.73
CA HIS A 280 17.94 7.06 -55.07
C HIS A 280 17.83 6.57 -53.62
N GLU A 281 18.02 5.26 -53.40
CA GLU A 281 18.04 4.69 -52.04
C GLU A 281 19.16 5.30 -51.18
N ASP A 282 20.37 5.43 -51.73
CA ASP A 282 21.52 5.97 -51.01
C ASP A 282 21.29 7.44 -50.62
N TYR A 283 20.66 8.23 -51.50
CA TYR A 283 20.27 9.60 -51.18
C TYR A 283 19.18 9.68 -50.10
N LEU A 284 18.16 8.82 -50.16
CA LEU A 284 17.13 8.74 -49.11
C LEU A 284 17.71 8.34 -47.75
N VAL A 285 18.75 7.51 -47.71
CA VAL A 285 19.50 7.21 -46.48
C VAL A 285 20.13 8.49 -45.91
N THR A 286 20.75 9.33 -46.75
CA THR A 286 21.33 10.61 -46.31
C THR A 286 20.27 11.55 -45.73
N VAL A 287 19.14 11.72 -46.43
CA VAL A 287 18.01 12.55 -45.96
C VAL A 287 17.48 12.04 -44.61
N LYS A 288 17.32 10.72 -44.48
CA LYS A 288 16.88 10.10 -43.23
C LYS A 288 17.85 10.36 -42.09
N GLN A 289 19.15 10.12 -42.29
CA GLN A 289 20.16 10.31 -41.24
C GLN A 289 20.21 11.76 -40.75
N GLN A 290 20.17 12.73 -41.68
CA GLN A 290 20.09 14.14 -41.31
C GLN A 290 18.80 14.48 -40.55
N THR A 291 17.66 13.93 -40.98
CA THR A 291 16.37 14.08 -40.30
C THR A 291 16.40 13.51 -38.88
N GLU A 292 16.92 12.29 -38.69
CA GLU A 292 17.02 11.64 -37.37
C GLU A 292 17.93 12.41 -36.42
N ASN A 293 19.10 12.85 -36.91
CA ASN A 293 20.05 13.61 -36.10
C ASN A 293 19.46 14.96 -35.67
N LEU A 294 18.83 15.70 -36.59
CA LEU A 294 18.19 16.98 -36.27
C LEU A 294 17.05 16.77 -35.27
N LEU A 295 16.20 15.77 -35.51
CA LEU A 295 15.09 15.42 -34.64
C LEU A 295 15.56 15.08 -33.22
N ALA A 296 16.62 14.28 -33.08
CA ALA A 296 17.18 13.93 -31.77
C ALA A 296 17.66 15.18 -31.00
N MET A 297 18.31 16.12 -31.68
CA MET A 297 18.75 17.38 -31.08
C MET A 297 17.57 18.26 -30.65
N LEU A 298 16.54 18.41 -31.50
CA LEU A 298 15.34 19.16 -31.19
C LEU A 298 14.57 18.57 -30.01
N LEU A 299 14.42 17.23 -29.97
CA LEU A 299 13.76 16.55 -28.84
C LEU A 299 14.55 16.69 -27.54
N THR A 300 15.88 16.65 -27.60
CA THR A 300 16.74 16.89 -26.42
C THR A 300 16.52 18.30 -25.87
N LEU A 301 16.50 19.32 -26.75
CA LEU A 301 16.22 20.70 -26.33
C LEU A 301 14.80 20.86 -25.74
N LYS A 302 13.82 20.17 -26.32
CA LYS A 302 12.43 20.18 -25.86
C LYS A 302 12.27 19.60 -24.44
N THR A 303 13.07 18.59 -24.08
CA THR A 303 12.97 17.88 -22.79
C THR A 303 14.06 18.26 -21.77
N LEU A 304 14.87 19.29 -22.06
CA LEU A 304 15.96 19.77 -21.18
C LEU A 304 15.50 19.91 -19.73
N ASN A 305 16.09 19.16 -18.81
CA ASN A 305 15.85 19.18 -17.37
C ASN A 305 17.16 19.00 -16.58
N SER A 306 17.11 18.98 -15.24
CA SER A 306 18.32 18.81 -14.41
C SER A 306 19.05 17.48 -14.65
N PHE A 307 18.33 16.43 -15.03
CA PHE A 307 18.87 15.11 -15.35
C PHE A 307 19.49 15.02 -16.74
N THR A 308 19.26 16.00 -17.62
CA THR A 308 19.90 16.02 -18.95
C THR A 308 21.42 16.24 -18.84
N PHE A 309 21.88 16.80 -17.72
CA PHE A 309 23.28 17.19 -17.49
C PHE A 309 24.10 16.10 -16.78
N ASN A 310 24.08 14.86 -17.25
CA ASN A 310 24.66 13.70 -16.55
C ASN A 310 26.12 13.89 -16.07
N ASP A 311 26.95 14.62 -16.82
CA ASP A 311 28.33 14.90 -16.43
C ASP A 311 28.47 16.30 -15.80
N ALA A 312 28.63 16.33 -14.47
CA ALA A 312 28.63 17.55 -13.66
C ALA A 312 29.81 18.50 -13.92
N GLY A 313 30.82 18.07 -14.68
CA GLY A 313 32.07 18.81 -14.82
C GLY A 313 31.94 20.13 -15.57
N ASN A 314 31.01 20.21 -16.54
CA ASN A 314 30.87 21.42 -17.36
C ASN A 314 29.50 21.50 -18.08
N ILE A 315 28.48 22.06 -17.41
CA ILE A 315 27.18 22.35 -18.03
C ILE A 315 27.34 23.28 -19.24
N ARG A 316 28.29 24.21 -19.21
CA ARG A 316 28.53 25.10 -20.33
C ARG A 316 28.97 24.32 -21.58
N ALA A 317 29.82 23.30 -21.43
CA ALA A 317 30.19 22.41 -22.53
C ALA A 317 29.01 21.55 -22.99
N SER A 318 28.19 21.06 -22.06
CA SER A 318 26.98 20.29 -22.40
C SER A 318 25.98 21.13 -23.20
N LEU A 319 25.68 22.35 -22.75
CA LEU A 319 24.84 23.30 -23.47
C LEU A 319 25.44 23.66 -24.83
N ALA A 320 26.76 23.86 -24.91
CA ALA A 320 27.44 24.12 -26.18
C ALA A 320 27.33 22.93 -27.16
N SER A 321 27.31 21.69 -26.67
CA SER A 321 27.10 20.51 -27.53
C SER A 321 25.69 20.40 -28.10
N PHE A 322 24.69 21.07 -27.48
CA PHE A 322 23.33 21.13 -28.01
C PHE A 322 23.14 22.19 -29.10
N ARG A 323 24.19 22.96 -29.43
CA ARG A 323 24.13 23.98 -30.48
C ARG A 323 23.85 23.31 -31.82
N LEU A 324 22.80 23.75 -32.49
CA LEU A 324 22.37 23.23 -33.78
C LEU A 324 23.19 23.91 -34.88
N ASP A 325 24.15 23.19 -35.47
CA ASP A 325 24.89 23.67 -36.64
C ASP A 325 24.26 23.12 -37.93
N VAL A 326 23.45 23.96 -38.58
CA VAL A 326 22.68 23.61 -39.79
C VAL A 326 23.58 23.21 -40.96
N LYS A 327 24.87 23.56 -40.93
CA LYS A 327 25.83 23.21 -41.99
C LYS A 327 26.01 21.71 -42.18
N TYR A 328 25.74 20.90 -41.14
CA TYR A 328 25.79 19.44 -41.22
C TYR A 328 24.49 18.79 -41.71
N PHE A 329 23.47 19.61 -41.99
CA PHE A 329 22.14 19.19 -42.43
C PHE A 329 21.82 19.77 -43.82
N SER A 330 22.69 19.51 -44.79
CA SER A 330 22.63 20.06 -46.16
C SER A 330 21.27 19.91 -46.84
N GLU A 331 20.57 18.81 -46.58
CA GLU A 331 19.27 18.54 -47.20
C GLU A 331 18.15 19.37 -46.56
N LEU A 332 18.29 19.73 -45.28
CA LEU A 332 17.32 20.49 -44.47
C LEU A 332 17.71 21.97 -44.32
N GLN A 333 18.62 22.49 -45.16
CA GLN A 333 19.18 23.83 -45.03
C GLN A 333 18.43 24.87 -45.87
N SER A 334 17.14 25.08 -45.59
CA SER A 334 16.35 26.18 -46.16
C SER A 334 16.44 27.46 -45.32
N ASP A 335 15.99 28.59 -45.87
CA ASP A 335 15.83 29.84 -45.11
C ASP A 335 14.90 29.67 -43.90
N LYS A 336 13.83 28.87 -44.05
CA LYS A 336 12.88 28.58 -42.98
C LYS A 336 13.51 27.76 -41.85
N THR A 337 14.30 26.74 -42.20
CA THR A 337 15.05 25.96 -41.21
C THR A 337 16.09 26.82 -40.51
N LEU A 338 16.83 27.66 -41.25
CA LEU A 338 17.82 28.58 -40.69
C LEU A 338 17.19 29.58 -39.72
N ALA A 339 16.04 30.16 -40.06
CA ALA A 339 15.30 31.06 -39.18
C ALA A 339 14.80 30.35 -37.91
N THR A 340 14.27 29.13 -38.06
CA THR A 340 13.76 28.31 -36.95
C THR A 340 14.88 27.92 -35.98
N ILE A 341 15.98 27.37 -36.51
CA ILE A 341 17.15 26.98 -35.72
C ILE A 341 17.87 28.20 -35.15
N GLY A 342 17.89 29.33 -35.86
CA GLY A 342 18.46 30.59 -35.38
C GLY A 342 17.81 31.08 -34.09
N ARG A 343 16.48 31.03 -34.00
CA ARG A 343 15.73 31.34 -32.77
C ARG A 343 16.12 30.42 -31.61
N LEU A 344 16.13 29.11 -31.85
CA LEU A 344 16.53 28.13 -30.83
C LEU A 344 17.96 28.32 -30.34
N ASN A 345 18.91 28.56 -31.26
CA ASN A 345 20.30 28.83 -30.91
C ASN A 345 20.46 30.14 -30.13
N ALA A 346 19.67 31.18 -30.42
CA ALA A 346 19.68 32.42 -29.65
C ALA A 346 19.20 32.20 -28.21
N SER A 347 18.12 31.44 -28.03
CA SER A 347 17.62 31.05 -26.69
C SER A 347 18.63 30.16 -25.96
N LEU A 348 19.33 29.27 -26.67
CA LEU A 348 20.43 28.47 -26.12
C LEU A 348 21.64 29.34 -25.71
N ASP A 349 22.04 30.32 -26.51
CA ASP A 349 23.13 31.25 -26.19
C ASP A 349 22.78 32.08 -24.93
N SER A 350 21.52 32.47 -24.77
CA SER A 350 21.02 33.10 -23.54
C SER A 350 21.18 32.17 -22.32
N LEU A 351 20.80 30.89 -22.43
CA LEU A 351 21.00 29.92 -21.36
C LEU A 351 22.49 29.64 -21.06
N ILE A 352 23.33 29.58 -22.10
CA ILE A 352 24.79 29.43 -21.96
C ILE A 352 25.39 30.58 -21.16
N SER A 353 24.88 31.81 -21.32
CA SER A 353 25.32 32.96 -20.51
C SER A 353 25.02 32.79 -19.02
N GLN A 354 23.97 32.05 -18.68
CA GLN A 354 23.54 31.73 -17.31
C GLN A 354 24.08 30.37 -16.82
N ALA A 355 24.93 29.67 -17.60
CA ALA A 355 25.37 28.31 -17.30
C ALA A 355 26.02 28.17 -15.91
N GLY A 356 26.71 29.21 -15.42
CA GLY A 356 27.29 29.20 -14.07
C GLY A 356 26.25 29.16 -12.95
N LEU A 357 25.13 29.88 -13.10
CA LEU A 357 24.02 29.87 -12.15
C LEU A 357 23.28 28.53 -12.20
N LEU A 358 23.02 28.02 -13.42
CA LEU A 358 22.41 26.71 -13.63
C LEU A 358 23.26 25.59 -13.00
N GLN A 359 24.57 25.64 -13.18
CA GLN A 359 25.52 24.73 -12.52
C GLN A 359 25.45 24.82 -11.00
N GLY A 360 25.37 26.03 -10.45
CA GLY A 360 25.17 26.22 -9.02
C GLY A 360 23.91 25.50 -8.51
N GLN A 361 22.78 25.64 -9.20
CA GLN A 361 21.52 25.01 -8.77
C GLN A 361 21.51 23.49 -8.96
N ILE A 362 22.01 22.97 -10.09
CA ILE A 362 22.11 21.53 -10.32
C ILE A 362 23.04 20.87 -9.28
N ASN A 363 24.15 21.52 -8.94
CA ASN A 363 25.05 21.02 -7.90
C ASN A 363 24.37 21.01 -6.52
N LYS A 364 23.59 22.05 -6.17
CA LYS A 364 22.80 22.08 -4.93
C LYS A 364 21.77 20.96 -4.88
N GLN A 365 21.01 20.76 -5.96
CA GLN A 365 20.00 19.70 -6.06
C GLN A 365 20.64 18.31 -5.90
N ARG A 366 21.75 18.03 -6.62
CA ARG A 366 22.49 16.76 -6.51
C ARG A 366 23.05 16.52 -5.12
N ALA A 367 23.68 17.54 -4.54
CA ALA A 367 24.23 17.44 -3.18
C ALA A 367 23.12 17.25 -2.13
N GLY A 368 21.94 17.85 -2.34
CA GLY A 368 20.75 17.62 -1.51
C GLY A 368 20.24 16.19 -1.62
N MET A 369 20.07 15.70 -2.85
CA MET A 369 19.65 14.34 -3.14
C MET A 369 20.60 13.29 -2.53
N GLN A 370 21.92 13.44 -2.74
CA GLN A 370 22.91 12.52 -2.14
C GLN A 370 22.86 12.53 -0.61
N ARG A 371 22.65 13.69 0.02
CA ARG A 371 22.49 13.78 1.48
C ARG A 371 21.24 13.04 1.97
N LEU A 372 20.11 13.18 1.28
CA LEU A 372 18.87 12.45 1.61
C LEU A 372 19.03 10.94 1.41
N ILE A 373 19.63 10.52 0.29
CA ILE A 373 19.93 9.11 0.01
C ILE A 373 20.76 8.51 1.15
N GLN A 374 21.87 9.14 1.52
CA GLN A 374 22.75 8.62 2.57
C GLN A 374 22.07 8.63 3.94
N LYS A 375 21.27 9.65 4.23
CA LYS A 375 20.50 9.74 5.47
C LYS A 375 19.48 8.60 5.58
N HIS A 376 18.56 8.48 4.63
CA HIS A 376 17.51 7.45 4.65
C HIS A 376 18.10 6.04 4.59
N LYS A 377 19.14 5.83 3.78
CA LYS A 377 19.89 4.56 3.76
C LYS A 377 20.46 4.24 5.14
N LYS A 378 21.08 5.20 5.82
CA LYS A 378 21.63 5.00 7.16
C LYS A 378 20.52 4.69 8.16
N ASP A 379 19.46 5.49 8.17
CA ASP A 379 18.35 5.38 9.13
C ASP A 379 17.65 4.02 9.05
N ILE A 380 17.35 3.55 7.84
CA ILE A 380 16.72 2.25 7.61
C ILE A 380 17.70 1.13 7.98
N ASN A 381 18.95 1.18 7.52
CA ASN A 381 19.93 0.13 7.82
C ASN A 381 20.27 0.04 9.32
N THR A 382 20.31 1.16 10.03
CA THR A 382 20.48 1.19 11.48
C THR A 382 19.29 0.55 12.19
N PHE A 383 18.06 0.84 11.75
CA PHE A 383 16.87 0.14 12.26
C PHE A 383 16.95 -1.37 12.03
N LEU A 384 17.28 -1.81 10.80
CA LEU A 384 17.37 -3.23 10.48
C LEU A 384 18.41 -3.95 11.34
N ALA A 385 19.58 -3.33 11.52
CA ALA A 385 20.64 -3.87 12.37
C ALA A 385 20.20 -4.01 13.84
N TYR A 386 19.56 -2.97 14.42
CA TYR A 386 19.12 -3.01 15.82
C TYR A 386 17.89 -3.91 16.05
N ALA A 387 17.04 -4.08 15.04
CA ALA A 387 15.93 -5.03 15.08
C ALA A 387 16.38 -6.49 14.82
N GLY A 388 17.67 -6.71 14.52
CA GLY A 388 18.26 -8.03 14.32
C GLY A 388 18.03 -8.63 12.92
N TYR A 389 17.67 -7.82 11.93
CA TYR A 389 17.47 -8.26 10.55
C TYR A 389 18.80 -8.26 9.77
N ARG A 390 19.11 -9.37 9.09
CA ARG A 390 20.34 -9.55 8.30
C ARG A 390 20.21 -9.02 6.86
N TYR A 391 19.55 -7.89 6.71
CA TYR A 391 19.29 -7.25 5.43
C TYR A 391 19.72 -5.80 5.46
N GLN A 392 20.02 -5.27 4.27
CA GLN A 392 20.33 -3.87 4.07
C GLN A 392 19.58 -3.34 2.85
N VAL A 393 19.17 -2.09 2.95
CA VAL A 393 18.65 -1.33 1.81
C VAL A 393 19.76 -0.52 1.15
N ASP A 394 19.61 -0.35 -0.14
CA ASP A 394 20.40 0.55 -0.94
C ASP A 394 19.49 1.36 -1.85
N ILE A 395 19.82 2.62 -2.07
CA ILE A 395 19.08 3.50 -2.97
C ILE A 395 20.01 3.72 -4.16
N SER A 396 19.69 3.08 -5.28
CA SER A 396 20.55 2.98 -6.47
C SER A 396 19.82 3.44 -7.73
N GLY A 397 20.57 3.98 -8.69
CA GLY A 397 20.03 4.56 -9.93
C GLY A 397 20.19 6.08 -9.99
N ASP A 398 20.04 6.63 -11.19
CA ASP A 398 20.22 8.06 -11.46
C ASP A 398 18.87 8.77 -11.65
N GLY A 399 18.73 9.92 -11.00
CA GLY A 399 17.55 10.78 -11.10
C GLY A 399 16.25 10.08 -10.76
N GLU A 400 15.24 10.20 -11.64
CA GLU A 400 13.92 9.56 -11.45
C GLU A 400 13.97 8.02 -11.44
N GLN A 401 15.06 7.42 -11.92
CA GLN A 401 15.26 5.96 -11.87
C GLN A 401 15.83 5.49 -10.53
N CYS A 402 15.93 6.37 -9.54
CA CYS A 402 16.38 6.00 -8.21
C CYS A 402 15.38 5.03 -7.56
N ARG A 403 15.84 3.80 -7.31
CA ARG A 403 15.04 2.71 -6.75
C ARG A 403 15.61 2.27 -5.40
N LEU A 404 14.72 2.06 -4.43
CA LEU A 404 15.07 1.40 -3.18
C LEU A 404 15.16 -0.12 -3.41
N LYS A 405 16.33 -0.69 -3.22
CA LYS A 405 16.62 -2.12 -3.39
C LYS A 405 17.03 -2.76 -2.09
N LEU A 406 16.71 -4.04 -1.95
CA LEU A 406 17.08 -4.86 -0.80
C LEU A 406 18.22 -5.80 -1.15
N ARG A 407 19.12 -6.04 -0.20
CA ARG A 407 20.12 -7.11 -0.27
C ARG A 407 20.27 -7.78 1.08
N HIS A 408 20.60 -9.06 1.07
CA HIS A 408 21.00 -9.77 2.29
C HIS A 408 22.45 -9.39 2.65
N VAL A 409 22.81 -9.34 3.93
CA VAL A 409 24.16 -8.95 4.37
C VAL A 409 25.24 -9.89 3.84
N ASP A 410 24.91 -11.17 3.67
CA ASP A 410 25.82 -12.20 3.13
C ASP A 410 25.71 -12.35 1.59
N TYR A 411 25.03 -11.43 0.90
CA TYR A 411 24.86 -11.47 -0.55
C TYR A 411 25.26 -10.15 -1.20
N THR A 412 25.94 -10.23 -2.35
CA THR A 412 26.48 -9.05 -3.04
C THR A 412 25.45 -8.35 -3.90
N ASP A 413 24.53 -9.10 -4.53
CA ASP A 413 23.55 -8.52 -5.44
C ASP A 413 22.24 -8.16 -4.72
N TYR A 414 21.37 -7.47 -5.46
CA TYR A 414 20.04 -7.12 -4.99
C TYR A 414 19.07 -8.30 -5.15
N LEU A 415 18.18 -8.45 -4.18
CA LEU A 415 17.10 -9.42 -4.23
C LEU A 415 16.03 -8.93 -5.22
N SER A 416 15.53 -9.83 -6.06
CA SER A 416 14.35 -9.59 -6.89
C SER A 416 13.14 -10.25 -6.23
N GLY A 417 12.03 -9.51 -6.07
CA GLY A 417 10.81 -10.02 -5.44
C GLY A 417 10.97 -10.42 -3.96
N GLY A 418 11.00 -9.43 -3.05
CA GLY A 418 11.21 -9.66 -1.62
C GLY A 418 10.14 -10.51 -0.91
N SER A 419 8.97 -10.75 -1.52
CA SER A 419 7.99 -11.70 -1.00
C SER A 419 8.46 -13.17 -1.04
N GLN A 420 9.48 -13.50 -1.85
CA GLN A 420 9.97 -14.87 -2.02
C GLN A 420 11.01 -15.29 -0.97
N HIS A 421 11.62 -14.33 -0.27
CA HIS A 421 12.78 -14.58 0.60
C HIS A 421 12.60 -14.08 2.04
N LEU A 422 11.65 -13.16 2.28
CA LEU A 422 11.40 -12.61 3.61
C LEU A 422 10.35 -13.42 4.37
N SER A 423 10.60 -13.65 5.65
CA SER A 423 9.59 -14.16 6.56
C SER A 423 8.44 -13.15 6.74
N TYR A 424 7.31 -13.63 7.25
CA TYR A 424 6.13 -12.79 7.51
C TYR A 424 6.47 -11.58 8.41
N GLY A 425 7.23 -11.81 9.50
CA GLY A 425 7.68 -10.76 10.40
C GLY A 425 8.60 -9.75 9.69
N GLU A 426 9.61 -10.21 8.96
CA GLU A 426 10.51 -9.31 8.21
C GLU A 426 9.72 -8.44 7.23
N ARG A 427 8.84 -9.05 6.44
CA ARG A 427 8.00 -8.36 5.46
C ARG A 427 7.19 -7.24 6.12
N ASN A 428 6.58 -7.51 7.27
CA ASN A 428 5.83 -6.50 8.03
C ASN A 428 6.75 -5.39 8.58
N ALA A 429 7.94 -5.73 9.07
CA ALA A 429 8.90 -4.75 9.60
C ALA A 429 9.37 -3.77 8.54
N PHE A 430 9.71 -4.27 7.36
CA PHE A 430 10.05 -3.40 6.22
C PHE A 430 8.86 -2.55 5.83
N SER A 431 7.68 -3.17 5.68
CA SER A 431 6.50 -2.49 5.16
C SER A 431 6.06 -1.34 6.05
N ILE A 432 6.12 -1.48 7.38
CA ILE A 432 5.72 -0.41 8.28
C ILE A 432 6.70 0.77 8.28
N VAL A 433 8.01 0.50 8.12
CA VAL A 433 9.03 1.55 7.98
C VAL A 433 8.86 2.29 6.65
N LEU A 434 8.59 1.55 5.58
CA LEU A 434 8.31 2.12 4.26
C LEU A 434 7.03 2.96 4.26
N PHE A 435 5.97 2.47 4.90
CA PHE A 435 4.72 3.20 5.12
C PHE A 435 4.92 4.49 5.89
N MET A 436 5.79 4.49 6.91
CA MET A 436 6.14 5.70 7.65
C MET A 436 6.76 6.76 6.72
N TYR A 437 7.74 6.39 5.89
CA TYR A 437 8.34 7.35 4.95
C TYR A 437 7.33 7.86 3.92
N GLU A 438 6.42 7.01 3.46
CA GLU A 438 5.35 7.45 2.57
C GLU A 438 4.40 8.45 3.26
N CYS A 439 4.04 8.21 4.53
CA CYS A 439 3.25 9.15 5.32
C CYS A 439 3.98 10.49 5.50
N LEU A 440 5.30 10.49 5.69
CA LEU A 440 6.10 11.72 5.78
C LEU A 440 6.12 12.51 4.46
N ALA A 441 6.11 11.81 3.33
CA ALA A 441 6.06 12.42 2.01
C ALA A 441 4.66 12.99 1.68
N ARG A 442 3.61 12.20 1.91
CA ARG A 442 2.22 12.56 1.57
C ARG A 442 1.53 13.47 2.58
N LYS A 443 1.91 13.38 3.86
CA LYS A 443 1.35 14.16 4.98
C LYS A 443 -0.18 14.03 5.14
N PRO A 444 -0.72 12.82 5.34
CA PRO A 444 -2.16 12.62 5.54
C PRO A 444 -2.64 13.27 6.85
N ASN A 445 -3.95 13.56 6.95
CA ASN A 445 -4.52 14.12 8.18
C ASN A 445 -4.66 13.08 9.30
N LEU A 446 -4.91 11.82 8.92
CA LEU A 446 -5.01 10.69 9.84
C LEU A 446 -4.19 9.52 9.31
N ILE A 447 -3.42 8.89 10.20
CA ILE A 447 -2.75 7.62 9.92
C ILE A 447 -3.41 6.53 10.75
N ILE A 448 -3.79 5.43 10.12
CA ILE A 448 -4.33 4.26 10.80
C ILE A 448 -3.29 3.13 10.71
N LEU A 449 -2.98 2.52 11.86
CA LEU A 449 -2.14 1.35 11.97
C LEU A 449 -2.99 0.20 12.51
N ASP A 450 -3.39 -0.75 11.66
CA ASP A 450 -4.23 -1.90 12.04
C ASP A 450 -3.37 -3.11 12.42
N ASP A 451 -3.36 -3.46 13.71
CA ASP A 451 -2.53 -4.51 14.33
C ASP A 451 -1.05 -4.49 13.87
N PRO A 452 -0.39 -3.31 13.84
CA PRO A 452 0.86 -3.10 13.12
C PRO A 452 2.04 -3.91 13.66
N ILE A 453 1.97 -4.34 14.92
CA ILE A 453 3.10 -4.95 15.64
C ILE A 453 2.85 -6.37 16.15
N SER A 454 1.68 -6.93 15.85
CA SER A 454 1.23 -8.23 16.36
C SER A 454 2.16 -9.39 15.97
N SER A 455 2.86 -9.25 14.84
CA SER A 455 3.72 -10.28 14.27
C SER A 455 5.18 -10.26 14.78
N PHE A 456 5.51 -9.43 15.77
CA PHE A 456 6.90 -9.22 16.20
C PHE A 456 7.19 -9.77 17.59
N ASP A 457 8.43 -10.22 17.78
CA ASP A 457 8.96 -10.54 19.10
C ASP A 457 9.08 -9.26 19.96
N LYS A 458 9.05 -9.41 21.29
CA LYS A 458 9.10 -8.30 22.27
C LYS A 458 10.15 -7.23 21.94
N ASN A 459 11.40 -7.64 21.71
CA ASN A 459 12.51 -6.72 21.40
C ASN A 459 12.31 -5.91 20.09
N LYS A 460 11.60 -6.49 19.10
CA LYS A 460 11.36 -5.84 17.80
C LYS A 460 10.22 -4.83 17.88
N LYS A 461 9.21 -5.07 18.73
CA LYS A 461 8.07 -4.14 18.94
C LYS A 461 8.56 -2.77 19.40
N PHE A 462 9.46 -2.73 20.38
CA PHE A 462 10.04 -1.47 20.84
C PHE A 462 10.86 -0.77 19.76
N ALA A 463 11.66 -1.50 18.98
CA ALA A 463 12.44 -0.91 17.88
C ALA A 463 11.53 -0.25 16.83
N ILE A 464 10.35 -0.83 16.56
CA ILE A 464 9.36 -0.25 15.66
C ILE A 464 8.72 1.00 16.27
N LEU A 465 8.31 0.96 17.53
CA LEU A 465 7.76 2.15 18.22
C LEU A 465 8.80 3.29 18.29
N GLU A 466 10.08 2.96 18.48
CA GLU A 466 11.18 3.92 18.43
C GLU A 466 11.30 4.55 17.04
N MET A 467 11.37 3.74 15.98
CA MET A 467 11.44 4.21 14.59
C MET A 467 10.27 5.14 14.26
N LEU A 468 9.05 4.74 14.62
CA LEU A 468 7.82 5.40 14.21
C LEU A 468 7.49 6.66 15.00
N PHE A 469 7.92 6.78 16.25
CA PHE A 469 7.40 7.86 17.13
C PHE A 469 8.45 8.58 17.97
N ARG A 470 9.72 8.16 17.97
CA ARG A 470 10.72 8.73 18.89
C ARG A 470 11.79 9.61 18.28
N ARG A 471 11.96 9.56 16.96
CA ARG A 471 12.93 10.38 16.23
C ARG A 471 12.47 11.84 16.16
N ASP A 472 13.22 12.66 15.44
CA ASP A 472 12.79 14.01 15.13
C ASP A 472 11.44 13.97 14.40
N SER A 473 10.57 14.94 14.66
CA SER A 473 9.20 14.94 14.11
C SER A 473 9.15 15.09 12.59
N SER A 474 10.25 15.50 11.96
CA SER A 474 10.41 15.51 10.50
C SER A 474 10.82 14.15 9.93
N GLU A 475 11.14 13.18 10.78
CA GLU A 475 11.70 11.86 10.43
C GLU A 475 10.84 10.69 10.87
N CYS A 476 9.75 10.95 11.60
CA CYS A 476 8.83 9.92 12.10
C CYS A 476 7.42 10.49 12.30
N LEU A 477 6.46 9.67 12.72
CA LEU A 477 5.05 10.03 12.88
C LEU A 477 4.76 10.83 14.16
N LYS A 478 5.79 11.32 14.84
CA LYS A 478 5.66 12.16 16.03
C LYS A 478 4.94 13.46 15.69
N ASN A 479 4.02 13.88 16.56
CA ASN A 479 3.13 15.02 16.37
C ASN A 479 2.14 14.88 15.18
N GLN A 480 1.96 13.67 14.63
CA GLN A 480 0.88 13.39 13.70
C GLN A 480 -0.30 12.73 14.43
N THR A 481 -1.50 12.85 13.87
CA THR A 481 -2.68 12.14 14.39
C THR A 481 -2.63 10.70 13.90
N VAL A 482 -2.28 9.77 14.80
CA VAL A 482 -2.18 8.35 14.48
C VAL A 482 -3.17 7.55 15.31
N LEU A 483 -3.96 6.69 14.68
CA LEU A 483 -4.82 5.70 15.31
C LEU A 483 -4.13 4.33 15.20
N MET A 484 -3.65 3.80 16.32
CA MET A 484 -3.08 2.45 16.38
C MET A 484 -4.08 1.51 17.03
N LEU A 485 -4.59 0.56 16.26
CA LEU A 485 -5.47 -0.50 16.74
C LEU A 485 -4.63 -1.73 17.05
N THR A 486 -4.69 -2.25 18.28
CA THR A 486 -3.91 -3.44 18.63
C THR A 486 -4.60 -4.33 19.65
N HIS A 487 -4.27 -5.62 19.67
CA HIS A 487 -4.62 -6.54 20.78
C HIS A 487 -3.46 -6.76 21.75
N ASP A 488 -2.36 -6.02 21.60
CA ASP A 488 -1.19 -6.15 22.45
C ASP A 488 -1.17 -5.05 23.51
N VAL A 489 -0.95 -5.43 24.76
CA VAL A 489 -0.86 -4.49 25.90
C VAL A 489 0.55 -3.90 26.05
N GLU A 490 1.58 -4.54 25.49
CA GLU A 490 2.98 -4.15 25.63
C GLU A 490 3.27 -2.70 25.21
N PRO A 491 2.75 -2.18 24.06
CA PRO A 491 2.91 -0.77 23.69
C PRO A 491 2.34 0.20 24.72
N ILE A 492 1.25 -0.17 25.37
CA ILE A 492 0.61 0.66 26.40
C ILE A 492 1.50 0.69 27.63
N ILE A 493 2.00 -0.47 28.07
CA ILE A 493 2.92 -0.56 29.21
C ILE A 493 4.20 0.24 28.95
N ASP A 494 4.80 0.09 27.77
CA ASP A 494 6.02 0.80 27.42
C ASP A 494 5.82 2.32 27.36
N THR A 495 4.81 2.77 26.63
CA THR A 495 4.58 4.20 26.38
C THR A 495 4.02 4.95 27.60
N LEU A 496 3.22 4.31 28.45
CA LEU A 496 2.60 4.96 29.61
C LEU A 496 3.33 4.74 30.93
N LYS A 497 4.12 3.65 31.08
CA LYS A 497 4.80 3.30 32.34
C LYS A 497 6.31 3.21 32.20
N SER A 498 6.83 2.28 31.39
CA SER A 498 8.27 1.95 31.36
C SER A 498 9.15 3.11 30.85
N VAL A 499 8.77 3.70 29.73
CA VAL A 499 9.53 4.78 29.07
C VAL A 499 8.69 6.04 28.86
N LYS A 500 7.74 6.30 29.77
CA LYS A 500 6.82 7.45 29.72
C LYS A 500 7.50 8.79 29.42
N LYS A 501 8.67 9.05 30.03
CA LYS A 501 9.44 10.28 29.82
C LYS A 501 9.83 10.49 28.34
N LEU A 502 10.01 9.41 27.58
CA LEU A 502 10.38 9.46 26.17
C LEU A 502 9.17 9.78 25.27
N PHE A 503 7.95 9.54 25.73
CA PHE A 503 6.69 9.78 25.01
C PHE A 503 5.89 10.99 25.53
N SER A 504 6.27 11.59 26.66
CA SER A 504 5.92 12.94 27.14
C SER A 504 4.59 13.56 26.61
N ASN A 505 3.44 12.95 26.96
CA ASN A 505 2.07 13.38 26.60
C ASN A 505 1.69 13.30 25.10
N GLN A 506 2.46 12.55 24.30
CA GLN A 506 2.20 12.31 22.88
C GLN A 506 1.34 11.08 22.62
N VAL A 507 0.97 10.34 23.67
CA VAL A 507 0.22 9.08 23.59
C VAL A 507 -1.07 9.19 24.39
N THR A 508 -2.16 8.71 23.80
CA THR A 508 -3.41 8.39 24.49
C THR A 508 -3.67 6.91 24.32
N ALA A 509 -4.15 6.23 25.37
CA ALA A 509 -4.50 4.82 25.30
C ALA A 509 -5.92 4.60 25.79
N SER A 510 -6.65 3.69 25.16
CA SER A 510 -8.01 3.33 25.55
C SER A 510 -8.29 1.87 25.25
N TYR A 511 -9.07 1.23 26.11
CA TYR A 511 -9.62 -0.10 25.91
C TYR A 511 -10.95 0.00 25.16
N LEU A 512 -11.11 -0.79 24.11
CA LEU A 512 -12.40 -0.90 23.41
C LEU A 512 -13.13 -2.14 23.94
N ARG A 513 -14.12 -1.92 24.81
CA ARG A 513 -14.97 -2.97 25.34
C ARG A 513 -16.09 -3.25 24.35
N TYR A 514 -16.16 -4.46 23.83
CA TYR A 514 -17.26 -4.92 22.99
C TYR A 514 -18.31 -5.65 23.83
N SER A 515 -19.58 -5.33 23.63
CA SER A 515 -20.70 -6.10 24.17
C SER A 515 -21.91 -5.96 23.24
N THR A 516 -22.48 -7.09 22.82
CA THR A 516 -23.72 -7.16 22.02
C THR A 516 -23.78 -6.20 20.84
N GLY A 517 -22.68 -6.09 20.08
CA GLY A 517 -22.59 -5.20 18.91
C GLY A 517 -22.22 -3.75 19.25
N THR A 518 -22.15 -3.37 20.52
CA THR A 518 -21.76 -2.02 20.95
C THR A 518 -20.31 -1.99 21.43
N ILE A 519 -19.53 -1.02 20.95
CA ILE A 519 -18.18 -0.74 21.45
C ILE A 519 -18.22 0.48 22.36
N THR A 520 -17.81 0.29 23.62
CA THR A 520 -17.58 1.37 24.58
C THR A 520 -16.09 1.60 24.75
N GLU A 521 -15.66 2.85 24.61
CA GLU A 521 -14.27 3.24 24.85
C GLU A 521 -14.02 3.59 26.33
N LEU A 522 -13.00 2.96 26.93
CA LEU A 522 -12.57 3.21 28.30
C LEU A 522 -11.13 3.74 28.31
N PRO A 523 -10.84 4.93 28.87
CA PRO A 523 -9.48 5.46 28.89
C PRO A 523 -8.56 4.63 29.79
N ILE A 524 -7.32 4.44 29.35
CA ILE A 524 -6.25 3.78 30.11
C ILE A 524 -5.23 4.83 30.56
N ARG A 525 -4.96 4.87 31.86
CA ARG A 525 -3.97 5.75 32.49
C ARG A 525 -2.81 4.94 33.07
N GLU A 526 -1.71 5.61 33.39
CA GLU A 526 -0.58 4.96 34.08
C GLU A 526 -1.00 4.27 35.39
N SER A 527 -1.92 4.89 36.13
CA SER A 527 -2.49 4.34 37.37
C SER A 527 -3.23 3.02 37.18
N ASP A 528 -3.63 2.72 35.94
CA ASP A 528 -4.42 1.53 35.60
C ASP A 528 -3.52 0.33 35.27
N ILE A 529 -2.21 0.55 35.16
CA ILE A 529 -1.20 -0.47 34.86
C ILE A 529 -0.58 -0.94 36.18
N LEU A 530 -1.08 -2.06 36.70
CA LEU A 530 -0.80 -2.56 38.05
C LEU A 530 -0.08 -3.90 38.02
N THR A 531 0.72 -4.20 39.03
CA THR A 531 1.18 -5.57 39.26
C THR A 531 0.05 -6.40 39.86
N PHE A 532 0.10 -7.73 39.72
CA PHE A 532 -0.89 -8.59 40.36
C PHE A 532 -0.98 -8.37 41.87
N ALA A 533 0.15 -8.11 42.55
CA ALA A 533 0.16 -7.80 43.98
C ALA A 533 -0.63 -6.51 44.31
N GLN A 534 -0.55 -5.49 43.46
CA GLN A 534 -1.33 -4.26 43.62
C GLN A 534 -2.82 -4.51 43.37
N ILE A 535 -3.17 -5.29 42.34
CA ILE A 535 -4.57 -5.67 42.06
C ILE A 535 -5.16 -6.45 43.24
N CYS A 536 -4.44 -7.46 43.73
CA CYS A 536 -4.85 -8.24 44.90
C CYS A 536 -5.12 -7.32 46.10
N LYS A 537 -4.23 -6.37 46.39
CA LYS A 537 -4.44 -5.39 47.46
C LYS A 537 -5.72 -4.57 47.27
N VAL A 538 -5.97 -4.05 46.06
CA VAL A 538 -7.18 -3.27 45.76
C VAL A 538 -8.44 -4.11 45.97
N VAL A 539 -8.43 -5.38 45.57
CA VAL A 539 -9.58 -6.30 45.76
C VAL A 539 -9.79 -6.66 47.24
N LEU A 540 -8.72 -6.85 48.01
CA LEU A 540 -8.84 -7.11 49.45
C LEU A 540 -9.42 -5.91 50.22
N GLU A 541 -9.12 -4.69 49.76
CA GLU A 541 -9.62 -3.43 50.34
C GLU A 541 -11.01 -3.02 49.83
N SER A 542 -11.58 -3.72 48.84
CA SER A 542 -12.88 -3.39 48.24
C SER A 542 -14.06 -4.07 48.95
N ASP A 543 -15.29 -3.73 48.52
CA ASP A 543 -16.53 -4.37 48.98
C ASP A 543 -16.83 -5.70 48.24
N CYS A 544 -15.84 -6.28 47.54
CA CYS A 544 -15.99 -7.60 46.91
C CYS A 544 -16.30 -8.68 47.97
N ASP A 545 -17.04 -9.70 47.53
CA ASP A 545 -17.35 -10.87 48.35
C ASP A 545 -16.07 -11.55 48.88
N ASP A 546 -16.12 -12.04 50.11
CA ASP A 546 -14.96 -12.65 50.77
C ASP A 546 -14.44 -13.88 50.01
N LEU A 547 -15.30 -14.63 49.31
CA LEU A 547 -14.85 -15.73 48.44
C LEU A 547 -14.00 -15.21 47.28
N ILE A 548 -14.39 -14.10 46.65
CA ILE A 548 -13.59 -13.48 45.58
C ILE A 548 -12.25 -13.01 46.14
N LYS A 549 -12.25 -12.34 47.29
CA LYS A 549 -11.03 -11.91 47.99
C LYS A 549 -10.09 -13.09 48.29
N LEU A 550 -10.62 -14.21 48.75
CA LEU A 550 -9.85 -15.43 49.00
C LEU A 550 -9.24 -16.02 47.73
N ILE A 551 -9.94 -15.96 46.58
CA ILE A 551 -9.40 -16.41 45.28
C ILE A 551 -8.18 -15.57 44.90
N TYR A 552 -8.30 -14.23 44.98
CA TYR A 552 -7.18 -13.32 44.71
C TYR A 552 -6.02 -13.52 45.68
N LEU A 553 -6.30 -13.74 46.96
CA LEU A 553 -5.28 -13.98 47.97
C LEU A 553 -4.51 -15.29 47.68
N ARG A 554 -5.23 -16.38 47.38
CA ARG A 554 -4.59 -17.66 47.01
C ARG A 554 -3.68 -17.50 45.80
N ARG A 555 -4.19 -16.82 44.75
CA ARG A 555 -3.46 -16.51 43.53
C ARG A 555 -2.20 -15.68 43.80
N HIS A 556 -2.28 -14.69 44.71
CA HIS A 556 -1.14 -13.86 45.09
C HIS A 556 0.00 -14.68 45.68
N TYR A 557 -0.29 -15.58 46.62
CA TYR A 557 0.71 -16.47 47.20
C TYR A 557 1.28 -17.46 46.17
N GLU A 558 0.46 -17.91 45.22
CA GLU A 558 0.92 -18.77 44.13
C GLU A 558 1.90 -18.07 43.18
N ILE A 559 1.62 -16.82 42.78
CA ILE A 559 2.51 -16.04 41.90
C ILE A 559 3.85 -15.72 42.59
N MET A 560 3.83 -15.52 43.91
CA MET A 560 5.06 -15.33 44.70
C MET A 560 5.82 -16.64 44.98
N ASP A 561 5.31 -17.78 44.52
CA ASP A 561 5.78 -19.13 44.86
C ASP A 561 5.93 -19.36 46.38
N ASN A 562 5.06 -18.71 47.17
CA ASN A 562 5.05 -18.82 48.61
C ASN A 562 3.97 -19.82 49.05
N ARG A 563 4.36 -21.10 49.16
CA ARG A 563 3.47 -22.21 49.54
C ARG A 563 3.36 -22.42 51.07
N GLY A 564 3.56 -21.37 51.87
CA GLY A 564 3.50 -21.39 53.34
C GLY A 564 2.09 -21.58 53.93
N ASP A 565 1.92 -21.31 55.23
CA ASP A 565 0.69 -21.65 55.99
C ASP A 565 -0.58 -21.05 55.37
N VAL A 566 -0.55 -19.77 54.98
CA VAL A 566 -1.70 -19.10 54.35
C VAL A 566 -2.09 -19.79 53.05
N TYR A 567 -1.10 -20.08 52.20
CA TYR A 567 -1.36 -20.79 50.94
C TYR A 567 -1.95 -22.18 51.19
N GLN A 568 -1.43 -22.93 52.18
CA GLN A 568 -1.95 -24.25 52.53
C GLN A 568 -3.41 -24.16 53.01
N VAL A 569 -3.74 -23.22 53.89
CA VAL A 569 -5.14 -23.03 54.36
C VAL A 569 -6.06 -22.72 53.18
N LEU A 570 -5.71 -21.74 52.33
CA LEU A 570 -6.51 -21.38 51.17
C LEU A 570 -6.62 -22.54 50.17
N SER A 571 -5.53 -23.25 49.92
CA SER A 571 -5.51 -24.41 49.02
C SER A 571 -6.46 -25.50 49.53
N ASN A 572 -6.42 -25.84 50.82
CA ASN A 572 -7.34 -26.82 51.40
C ASN A 572 -8.80 -26.36 51.32
N LEU A 573 -9.06 -25.07 51.56
CA LEU A 573 -10.39 -24.48 51.45
C LEU A 573 -10.97 -24.64 50.03
N PHE A 574 -10.22 -24.24 49.00
CA PHE A 574 -10.69 -24.35 47.60
C PHE A 574 -10.73 -25.78 47.06
N HIS A 575 -10.02 -26.73 47.69
CA HIS A 575 -10.20 -28.17 47.44
C HIS A 575 -11.30 -28.80 48.31
N ARG A 576 -12.09 -27.98 49.02
CA ARG A 576 -13.25 -28.40 49.83
C ARG A 576 -12.93 -29.44 50.92
N ARG A 577 -11.73 -29.38 51.51
CA ARG A 577 -11.30 -30.38 52.51
C ARG A 577 -11.78 -30.01 53.91
N GLU A 578 -12.56 -30.88 54.53
CA GLU A 578 -12.93 -30.77 55.95
C GLU A 578 -11.72 -30.95 56.87
N GLU A 579 -10.83 -31.87 56.51
CA GLU A 579 -9.55 -32.11 57.19
C GLU A 579 -8.40 -31.53 56.34
N PRO A 580 -7.82 -30.38 56.71
CA PRO A 580 -6.73 -29.77 55.96
C PRO A 580 -5.47 -30.65 55.95
N ILE A 581 -4.86 -30.82 54.79
CA ILE A 581 -3.60 -31.56 54.58
C ILE A 581 -2.45 -30.60 54.31
N ASP A 582 -1.22 -31.01 54.57
CA ASP A 582 -0.03 -30.21 54.26
C ASP A 582 0.73 -30.76 53.05
N THR A 583 0.59 -30.08 51.91
CA THR A 583 1.25 -30.50 50.66
C THR A 583 2.73 -30.12 50.59
N ARG A 584 3.29 -29.47 51.61
CA ARG A 584 4.74 -29.19 51.73
C ARG A 584 5.49 -30.44 52.19
N LEU A 585 4.79 -31.34 52.87
CA LEU A 585 5.33 -32.59 53.37
C LEU A 585 5.25 -33.67 52.27
N PRO A 586 6.15 -34.67 52.28
CA PRO A 586 6.14 -35.72 51.27
C PRO A 586 4.84 -36.52 51.31
N LEU A 587 4.35 -36.91 50.13
CA LEU A 587 3.23 -37.84 49.98
C LEU A 587 3.63 -39.19 50.56
N ILE A 588 2.82 -39.73 51.47
CA ILE A 588 3.05 -41.04 52.08
C ILE A 588 2.22 -42.06 51.30
N GLU A 589 2.89 -43.07 50.74
CA GLU A 589 2.26 -44.11 49.93
C GLU A 589 1.16 -44.83 50.74
N GLY A 590 -0.05 -44.91 50.18
CA GLY A 590 -1.22 -45.53 50.81
C GLY A 590 -1.99 -44.66 51.82
N THR A 591 -1.47 -43.51 52.25
CA THR A 591 -2.15 -42.60 53.22
C THR A 591 -2.33 -41.17 52.74
N GLY A 592 -1.66 -40.76 51.65
CA GLY A 592 -1.79 -39.43 51.09
C GLY A 592 -0.85 -38.41 51.74
N TYR A 593 -1.18 -37.13 51.65
CA TYR A 593 -0.45 -36.10 52.38
C TYR A 593 -0.87 -36.09 53.87
N PRO A 594 0.06 -35.82 54.80
CA PRO A 594 -0.27 -35.75 56.22
C PRO A 594 -1.22 -34.58 56.51
N MET A 595 -1.98 -34.68 57.61
CA MET A 595 -2.78 -33.57 58.12
C MET A 595 -1.91 -32.34 58.41
N MET A 596 -2.48 -31.16 58.20
CA MET A 596 -1.83 -29.90 58.54
C MET A 596 -1.72 -29.78 60.05
N ASP A 597 -0.52 -29.43 60.52
CA ASP A 597 -0.27 -29.18 61.94
C ASP A 597 -1.19 -28.06 62.49
N PRO A 598 -1.82 -28.23 63.67
CA PRO A 598 -2.77 -27.26 64.21
C PRO A 598 -2.20 -25.85 64.42
N GLU A 599 -0.93 -25.73 64.80
CA GLU A 599 -0.28 -24.42 64.98
C GLU A 599 -0.12 -23.72 63.63
N SER A 600 0.33 -24.46 62.61
CA SER A 600 0.45 -23.98 61.23
C SER A 600 -0.91 -23.57 60.66
N PHE A 601 -1.96 -24.36 60.89
CA PHE A 601 -3.32 -24.04 60.46
C PHE A 601 -3.86 -22.76 61.12
N LEU A 602 -3.68 -22.63 62.44
CA LEU A 602 -4.09 -21.44 63.19
C LEU A 602 -3.31 -20.18 62.74
N ASN A 603 -2.01 -20.33 62.50
CA ASN A 603 -1.18 -19.25 61.98
C ASN A 603 -1.64 -18.79 60.59
N GLY A 604 -1.92 -19.75 59.68
CA GLY A 604 -2.49 -19.47 58.37
C GLY A 604 -3.82 -18.74 58.45
N CYS A 605 -4.76 -19.22 59.28
CA CYS A 605 -6.05 -18.56 59.49
C CYS A 605 -5.89 -17.14 60.05
N SER A 606 -5.05 -16.96 61.08
CA SER A 606 -4.78 -15.65 61.70
C SER A 606 -4.22 -14.63 60.69
N LEU A 607 -3.32 -15.07 59.80
CA LEU A 607 -2.76 -14.23 58.74
C LEU A 607 -3.79 -13.90 57.65
N ILE A 608 -4.73 -14.81 57.34
CA ILE A 608 -5.85 -14.50 56.44
C ILE A 608 -6.78 -13.48 57.09
N THR A 609 -7.12 -13.64 58.38
CA THR A 609 -8.00 -12.72 59.12
C THR A 609 -7.45 -11.28 59.17
N LYS A 610 -6.13 -11.10 59.10
CA LYS A 610 -5.50 -9.77 58.98
C LYS A 610 -5.82 -9.06 57.66
N ASN A 611 -6.08 -9.83 56.59
CA ASN A 611 -6.41 -9.32 55.26
C ASN A 611 -7.93 -9.33 54.99
N ILE A 612 -8.66 -10.27 55.56
CA ILE A 612 -10.10 -10.45 55.40
C ILE A 612 -10.72 -10.59 56.79
N PHE A 613 -11.29 -9.50 57.30
CA PHE A 613 -11.81 -9.44 58.66
C PHE A 613 -12.95 -10.44 58.86
N GLY A 614 -12.88 -11.23 59.93
CA GLY A 614 -13.92 -12.22 60.23
C GLY A 614 -13.79 -13.55 59.47
N PHE A 615 -12.67 -13.79 58.77
CA PHE A 615 -12.41 -15.09 58.13
C PHE A 615 -12.55 -16.25 59.12
N ASP A 616 -13.42 -17.21 58.77
CA ASP A 616 -13.63 -18.47 59.48
C ASP A 616 -13.66 -19.63 58.48
N TYR A 617 -12.75 -20.60 58.66
CA TYR A 617 -12.56 -21.69 57.70
C TYR A 617 -13.80 -22.60 57.56
N PRO A 618 -14.41 -23.12 58.66
CA PRO A 618 -15.62 -23.92 58.56
C PRO A 618 -16.79 -23.17 57.91
N HIS A 619 -16.98 -21.88 58.24
CA HIS A 619 -18.02 -21.08 57.61
C HIS A 619 -17.78 -20.93 56.10
N MET A 620 -16.58 -20.52 55.67
CA MET A 620 -16.26 -20.39 54.24
C MET A 620 -16.37 -21.73 53.50
N LEU A 621 -15.97 -22.84 54.13
CA LEU A 621 -16.13 -24.18 53.58
C LEU A 621 -17.61 -24.54 53.38
N SER A 622 -18.48 -24.17 54.35
CA SER A 622 -19.92 -24.37 54.22
C SER A 622 -20.53 -23.56 53.07
N LEU A 623 -20.00 -22.37 52.77
CA LEU A 623 -20.43 -21.56 51.62
C LEU A 623 -19.99 -22.18 50.30
N LEU A 624 -18.74 -22.69 50.22
CA LEU A 624 -18.21 -23.37 49.02
C LEU A 624 -18.95 -24.67 48.70
N ASN A 625 -19.42 -25.38 49.73
CA ASN A 625 -20.18 -26.62 49.57
C ASN A 625 -21.68 -26.40 49.26
N ASP A 626 -22.13 -25.15 49.17
CA ASP A 626 -23.52 -24.78 48.87
C ASP A 626 -23.62 -24.24 47.43
N PRO A 627 -24.07 -25.05 46.45
CA PRO A 627 -24.12 -24.65 45.04
C PRO A 627 -25.02 -23.43 44.80
N ASP A 628 -26.10 -23.27 45.55
CA ASP A 628 -27.05 -22.15 45.39
C ASP A 628 -26.40 -20.83 45.79
N LYS A 629 -25.58 -20.83 46.85
CA LYS A 629 -24.82 -19.64 47.25
C LYS A 629 -23.77 -19.27 46.22
N ILE A 630 -23.05 -20.24 45.67
CA ILE A 630 -22.06 -19.99 44.60
C ILE A 630 -22.75 -19.50 43.32
N LEU A 631 -23.92 -20.04 42.98
CA LEU A 631 -24.72 -19.58 41.85
C LEU A 631 -25.25 -18.15 42.07
N SER A 632 -25.68 -17.83 43.29
CA SER A 632 -26.07 -16.46 43.67
C SER A 632 -24.90 -15.50 43.53
N LEU A 633 -23.71 -15.90 44.00
CA LEU A 633 -22.48 -15.12 43.84
C LEU A 633 -22.17 -14.90 42.36
N TYR A 634 -22.22 -15.95 41.53
CA TYR A 634 -21.99 -15.85 40.09
C TYR A 634 -22.93 -14.85 39.41
N ARG A 635 -24.22 -14.86 39.77
CA ARG A 635 -25.23 -13.93 39.25
C ARG A 635 -24.99 -12.49 39.71
N SER A 636 -24.35 -12.30 40.85
CA SER A 636 -24.01 -10.98 41.41
C SER A 636 -22.72 -10.37 40.86
N CYS A 637 -21.83 -11.18 40.26
CA CYS A 637 -20.58 -10.72 39.67
C CYS A 637 -20.81 -9.66 38.59
N THR A 638 -19.97 -8.64 38.58
CA THR A 638 -20.17 -7.44 37.72
C THR A 638 -19.35 -7.46 36.44
N ASN A 639 -18.34 -8.34 36.37
CA ASN A 639 -17.45 -8.49 35.21
C ASN A 639 -17.22 -9.97 34.87
N GLY A 640 -16.80 -10.21 33.63
CA GLY A 640 -16.54 -11.55 33.11
C GLY A 640 -15.41 -12.28 33.82
N TYR A 641 -14.41 -11.55 34.32
CA TYR A 641 -13.29 -12.14 35.06
C TYR A 641 -13.75 -12.78 36.38
N GLU A 642 -14.49 -12.04 37.22
CA GLU A 642 -15.11 -12.55 38.45
C GLU A 642 -16.07 -13.69 38.15
N LYS A 643 -16.96 -13.51 37.16
CA LYS A 643 -17.88 -14.57 36.72
C LYS A 643 -17.12 -15.85 36.43
N LEU A 644 -16.03 -15.78 35.67
CA LEU A 644 -15.24 -16.94 35.31
C LEU A 644 -14.53 -17.56 36.52
N GLN A 645 -14.07 -16.76 37.49
CA GLN A 645 -13.49 -17.26 38.73
C GLN A 645 -14.50 -18.03 39.58
N VAL A 646 -15.71 -17.47 39.74
CA VAL A 646 -16.79 -18.10 40.53
C VAL A 646 -17.35 -19.32 39.80
N PHE A 647 -17.50 -19.26 38.48
CA PHE A 647 -17.94 -20.40 37.65
C PHE A 647 -17.08 -21.64 37.85
N ARG A 648 -15.75 -21.48 38.02
CA ARG A 648 -14.83 -22.60 38.29
C ARG A 648 -15.17 -23.32 39.59
N LEU A 649 -15.65 -22.60 40.61
CA LEU A 649 -16.00 -23.19 41.90
C LEU A 649 -17.18 -24.17 41.79
N LEU A 650 -18.01 -24.05 40.75
CA LEU A 650 -19.14 -24.95 40.50
C LEU A 650 -18.72 -26.27 39.83
N GLU A 651 -17.45 -26.43 39.46
CA GLU A 651 -16.90 -27.61 38.77
C GLU A 651 -17.76 -28.14 37.61
N PRO A 652 -18.27 -27.30 36.69
CA PRO A 652 -19.21 -27.76 35.67
C PRO A 652 -18.51 -28.64 34.63
N GLU A 653 -19.16 -29.73 34.24
CA GLU A 653 -18.69 -30.56 33.11
C GLU A 653 -18.89 -29.83 31.79
N ALA A 654 -17.88 -29.09 31.34
CA ALA A 654 -17.85 -28.54 29.99
C ALA A 654 -17.35 -29.59 28.99
N ASP A 655 -18.21 -30.05 28.09
CA ASP A 655 -17.84 -30.98 27.00
C ASP A 655 -16.80 -30.36 26.04
N ASN A 656 -16.85 -29.04 25.84
CA ASN A 656 -15.96 -28.34 24.94
C ASN A 656 -14.57 -28.12 25.56
N ARG A 657 -13.55 -28.78 25.00
CA ARG A 657 -12.15 -28.67 25.46
C ARG A 657 -11.60 -27.24 25.44
N VAL A 658 -12.05 -26.38 24.53
CA VAL A 658 -11.61 -24.97 24.44
C VAL A 658 -12.15 -24.18 25.63
N ILE A 659 -13.45 -24.32 25.93
CA ILE A 659 -14.08 -23.65 27.08
C ILE A 659 -13.48 -24.18 28.38
N ARG A 660 -13.30 -25.50 28.51
CA ARG A 660 -12.62 -26.11 29.65
C ARG A 660 -11.19 -25.57 29.81
N LYS A 661 -10.46 -25.37 28.70
CA LYS A 661 -9.13 -24.75 28.72
C LYS A 661 -9.19 -23.30 29.19
N PHE A 662 -10.10 -22.46 28.69
CA PHE A 662 -10.27 -21.07 29.18
C PHE A 662 -10.65 -21.03 30.67
N VAL A 663 -11.61 -21.86 31.09
CA VAL A 663 -12.04 -22.02 32.48
C VAL A 663 -10.92 -22.56 33.37
N ASN A 664 -9.89 -23.22 32.85
CA ASN A 664 -8.74 -23.63 33.67
C ASN A 664 -7.60 -22.60 33.59
N GLU A 665 -7.28 -22.08 32.40
CA GLU A 665 -6.07 -21.31 32.07
C GLU A 665 -6.14 -19.79 32.21
N THR A 666 -7.30 -19.14 32.43
CA THR A 666 -7.30 -17.71 32.89
C THR A 666 -6.50 -17.54 34.21
N TYR A 667 -6.10 -18.66 34.84
CA TYR A 667 -5.11 -18.69 35.90
C TYR A 667 -3.64 -18.41 35.48
N HIS A 668 -3.36 -18.32 34.17
CA HIS A 668 -1.99 -18.28 33.64
C HIS A 668 -1.73 -17.24 32.53
N ILE A 669 -2.74 -16.72 31.83
CA ILE A 669 -2.53 -15.71 30.77
C ILE A 669 -1.87 -14.43 31.33
N GLU A 670 -2.11 -14.13 32.60
CA GLU A 670 -1.52 -13.00 33.35
C GLU A 670 -0.05 -13.22 33.75
N ASN A 671 0.46 -14.45 33.65
CA ASN A 671 1.82 -14.79 34.11
C ASN A 671 2.92 -14.31 33.14
N GLU A 672 2.56 -13.84 31.94
CA GLU A 672 3.54 -13.39 30.95
C GLU A 672 4.10 -11.99 31.22
N PHE A 673 3.40 -11.18 32.03
CA PHE A 673 3.78 -9.79 32.31
C PHE A 673 3.77 -9.49 33.82
N ILE A 674 4.78 -8.75 34.27
CA ILE A 674 4.86 -8.26 35.67
C ILE A 674 3.74 -7.25 35.96
N CYS A 675 3.32 -6.49 34.95
CA CYS A 675 2.26 -5.50 35.02
C CYS A 675 1.14 -5.84 34.02
N GLN A 676 -0.10 -5.59 34.41
CA GLN A 676 -1.29 -5.76 33.58
C GLN A 676 -2.32 -4.67 33.84
N LEU A 677 -3.37 -4.63 33.03
CA LEU A 677 -4.54 -3.81 33.30
C LEU A 677 -5.41 -4.48 34.37
N ASP A 678 -6.04 -3.69 35.23
CA ASP A 678 -6.97 -4.20 36.24
C ASP A 678 -8.16 -4.93 35.57
N PRO A 679 -8.32 -6.25 35.76
CA PRO A 679 -9.36 -7.04 35.08
C PRO A 679 -10.77 -6.68 35.53
N THR A 680 -10.94 -6.06 36.71
CA THR A 680 -12.25 -5.63 37.21
C THR A 680 -12.80 -4.43 36.42
N ARG A 681 -11.89 -3.60 35.90
CA ARG A 681 -12.22 -2.42 35.09
C ARG A 681 -12.09 -2.67 33.59
N PHE A 682 -11.09 -3.44 33.19
CA PHE A 682 -10.79 -3.77 31.80
C PHE A 682 -11.02 -5.26 31.57
N ASP A 683 -12.29 -5.65 31.44
CA ASP A 683 -12.69 -7.04 31.25
C ASP A 683 -12.23 -7.55 29.88
N LEU A 684 -11.18 -8.38 29.88
CA LEU A 684 -10.60 -8.99 28.67
C LEU A 684 -11.24 -10.34 28.33
N ILE A 685 -12.20 -10.81 29.13
CA ILE A 685 -12.84 -12.10 28.87
C ILE A 685 -13.76 -11.97 27.65
N PRO A 686 -13.57 -12.80 26.61
CA PRO A 686 -14.42 -12.74 25.43
C PRO A 686 -15.89 -13.03 25.77
N GLU A 687 -16.81 -12.25 25.20
CA GLU A 687 -18.26 -12.36 25.45
C GLU A 687 -18.82 -13.78 25.22
N TYR A 688 -18.34 -14.48 24.19
CA TYR A 688 -18.78 -15.85 23.89
C TYR A 688 -18.45 -16.85 25.01
N VAL A 689 -17.39 -16.61 25.79
CA VAL A 689 -17.02 -17.46 26.92
C VAL A 689 -18.03 -17.30 28.04
N ILE A 690 -18.44 -16.06 28.34
CA ILE A 690 -19.43 -15.77 29.38
C ILE A 690 -20.80 -16.31 28.99
N VAL A 691 -21.22 -16.11 27.73
CA VAL A 691 -22.49 -16.66 27.21
C VAL A 691 -22.53 -18.19 27.34
N GLU A 692 -21.41 -18.86 27.07
CA GLU A 692 -21.32 -20.31 27.21
C GLU A 692 -21.34 -20.76 28.67
N CYS A 693 -20.68 -20.03 29.58
CA CYS A 693 -20.80 -20.25 31.02
C CYS A 693 -22.26 -20.10 31.47
N ASP A 694 -22.93 -19.01 31.09
CA ASP A 694 -24.35 -18.77 31.40
C ASP A 694 -25.23 -19.91 30.87
N ARG A 695 -24.96 -20.42 29.65
CA ARG A 695 -25.67 -21.57 29.04
C ARG A 695 -25.49 -22.87 29.84
N LEU A 696 -24.27 -23.17 30.26
CA LEU A 696 -23.98 -24.38 31.05
C LEU A 696 -24.69 -24.35 32.40
N LEU A 697 -24.80 -23.19 33.04
CA LEU A 697 -25.53 -23.04 34.30
C LEU A 697 -27.05 -23.19 34.14
N LEU A 698 -27.63 -22.76 33.01
CA LEU A 698 -29.05 -22.97 32.72
C LEU A 698 -29.38 -24.47 32.57
N ASN A 699 -28.48 -25.26 31.98
CA ASN A 699 -28.68 -26.70 31.83
C ASN A 699 -28.56 -27.47 33.15
N ILE A 700 -27.72 -27.02 34.08
CA ILE A 700 -27.60 -27.61 35.43
C ILE A 700 -28.90 -27.44 36.23
N GLY A 701 -29.60 -26.32 36.05
CA GLY A 701 -30.91 -26.10 36.67
C GLY A 701 -32.00 -27.04 36.15
N ALA A 702 -32.04 -27.29 34.83
CA ALA A 702 -33.05 -28.16 34.22
C ALA A 702 -32.89 -29.65 34.58
N SER A 703 -31.64 -30.12 34.76
CA SER A 703 -31.38 -31.50 35.18
C SER A 703 -31.75 -31.80 36.64
N ASN A 704 -31.79 -30.77 37.50
CA ASN A 704 -32.20 -30.95 38.90
C ASN A 704 -33.73 -30.98 39.04
N ASP A 705 -34.46 -30.22 38.22
CA ASP A 705 -35.94 -30.25 38.19
C ASP A 705 -36.49 -31.59 37.65
N ASP A 706 -35.82 -32.21 36.67
CA ASP A 706 -36.21 -33.53 36.16
C ASP A 706 -35.93 -34.67 37.17
N ALA A 707 -34.94 -34.50 38.07
CA ALA A 707 -34.64 -35.47 39.12
C ALA A 707 -35.62 -35.41 40.32
N GLU A 708 -36.19 -34.23 40.61
CA GLU A 708 -37.25 -34.10 41.62
C GLU A 708 -38.61 -34.64 41.14
N LEU A 709 -38.84 -34.72 39.83
CA LEU A 709 -40.06 -35.32 39.24
C LEU A 709 -40.04 -36.86 39.19
N GLU A 710 -38.87 -37.51 39.29
CA GLU A 710 -38.75 -38.97 39.39
C GLU A 710 -38.80 -39.49 40.84
N THR A 711 -38.87 -38.61 41.85
CA THR A 711 -38.97 -38.99 43.27
C THR A 711 -40.26 -38.52 43.98
N ALA A 712 -41.28 -38.07 43.22
CA ALA A 712 -42.62 -37.75 43.74
C ALA A 712 -43.64 -38.89 43.53
#